data_AF-A0A4R9BRR3-F1
#
_entry.id   AF-A0A4R9BRR3-F1
#
_cell.length_a   1.000
_cell.length_b   1.000
_cell.length_c   1.000
_cell.angle_alpha   90.00
_cell.angle_beta   90.00
_cell.angle_gamma   90.00
#
_symmetry.space_group_name_H-M   'P 1'
#
loop_
_entity.id
_entity.type
_entity.pdbx_description
1 polymer ?
#
loop_
_entity_poly.entity_id
_entity_poly.type
_entity_poly.pdbx_seq_one_letter_code
_entity_poly.pdbx_strand_id
1 'polypeptide(L)'
;MTYNEVRSSSYPCTHSRAGRFALAATLSVALVGTGALGIAPASAVAPTVGSGPATLPAADASAPLTNLSHLNFLLAEVPLPVLAGHTTYQAAENPVVEAPWTYADKNDDGSYTPIGGGDLDPATGNYTQGAFNADDTSRAAVVYLRHWQQTGDTTSRDHAFQTLRSLTYLQTTEGPNAGNVVLWQQADGSLNPSAEPVELPDPSDSAESYWLARTVWALGEGYAAFKDDDPEFAAFLQERMELSLAAVNAGSLGDYGSFDVADGDEVPAWLIADGADASAEAVLGLAAYLQAGATGPTADTAKTALAQLSEGIAAMSTVEGASGDWPFGAIMPWTKSPSLWHAWGGLAPAAAAVASEVLDDPALLAAAVQDTAQFTPQLLAAGGPDNAWSPTPGEAQIAYGVDSRLQSLVATADAADAPGLLNVAAITAGWYFGANRSGLPAYDPATGTAIDGIERDGRVNTNSGAESTIHALFSMLTLDAHPELKAAALGVSATVGTHGLSVVEAESGALTGGTVVTPQSAWTGEANWSGGAYVDLAAGGTLRITVPADDQARRVHPIVNQVVDPSGTTTWTTGRERAGKGKSAVLGTTANGGAGEQGVTEAPGQLLPLPLTSTLPGRSTEVVGSTDAAVQLDALLIQPLISTVTVTGPAGDSTLFVSADTADSERRIDVPRGKQLVQQAFDATGQPVADSQRGKGDKRAGKVFIAAGGFTQVWFEARK
;
A
#
# COMPACT_ATOMS: atom_id res chain seq x y z
N MET A 1 7.06 13.48 7.14
CA MET A 1 6.45 14.19 6.00
C MET A 1 4.99 13.81 5.96
N THR A 2 4.10 14.73 5.61
CA THR A 2 2.67 14.47 5.40
C THR A 2 2.44 13.95 3.99
N TYR A 3 1.38 13.15 3.80
CA TYR A 3 0.86 12.55 2.56
C TYR A 3 0.97 13.42 1.27
N ASN A 4 0.96 14.76 1.38
CA ASN A 4 1.07 15.67 0.24
C ASN A 4 2.49 15.81 -0.39
N GLU A 5 3.57 15.52 0.34
CA GLU A 5 4.94 15.72 -0.19
C GLU A 5 5.39 14.57 -1.11
N VAL A 6 4.80 13.38 -0.96
CA VAL A 6 5.09 12.20 -1.82
C VAL A 6 4.31 12.27 -3.15
N ARG A 7 3.09 12.81 -3.15
CA ARG A 7 2.30 13.05 -4.38
C ARG A 7 2.98 14.00 -5.37
N SER A 8 3.83 14.91 -4.89
CA SER A 8 4.47 15.92 -5.75
C SER A 8 5.78 15.50 -6.42
N SER A 9 6.28 14.27 -6.19
CA SER A 9 7.55 13.82 -6.78
C SER A 9 7.35 12.66 -7.75
N SER A 10 6.85 12.98 -8.94
CA SER A 10 7.03 12.13 -10.13
C SER A 10 7.97 12.92 -11.04
N TYR A 11 9.23 12.49 -11.24
CA TYR A 11 10.20 13.15 -12.14
C TYR A 11 11.14 12.17 -12.88
N PRO A 12 11.85 12.61 -13.95
CA PRO A 12 11.46 12.47 -15.36
C PRO A 12 12.26 11.38 -16.10
N CYS A 13 11.59 10.62 -16.98
CA CYS A 13 12.26 9.71 -17.92
C CYS A 13 13.03 10.52 -18.99
N THR A 14 14.36 10.39 -19.05
CA THR A 14 15.15 10.91 -20.17
C THR A 14 16.21 9.91 -20.64
N HIS A 15 15.87 9.14 -21.68
CA HIS A 15 16.88 8.52 -22.52
C HIS A 15 17.49 9.55 -23.47
N SER A 16 18.74 9.97 -23.24
CA SER A 16 19.66 10.27 -24.34
C SER A 16 21.13 10.22 -23.91
N ARG A 17 21.91 9.38 -24.60
CA ARG A 17 23.38 9.34 -24.51
C ARG A 17 23.99 10.62 -25.09
N ALA A 18 24.94 11.17 -24.33
CA ALA A 18 26.16 11.91 -24.73
C ALA A 18 26.29 13.35 -24.20
N GLY A 19 26.92 13.46 -23.02
CA GLY A 19 27.99 14.41 -22.68
C GLY A 19 27.80 15.91 -22.90
N ARG A 20 27.68 16.66 -21.79
CA ARG A 20 28.73 17.58 -21.26
C ARG A 20 28.19 18.39 -20.08
N PHE A 21 29.01 18.46 -19.04
CA PHE A 21 28.89 19.28 -17.83
C PHE A 21 28.33 20.69 -18.07
N ALA A 22 27.33 21.08 -17.28
CA ALA A 22 27.20 22.45 -16.77
C ALA A 22 26.44 22.45 -15.43
N LEU A 23 27.15 22.90 -14.41
CA LEU A 23 26.71 23.17 -13.04
C LEU A 23 25.64 24.28 -13.05
N ALA A 24 24.48 24.07 -12.41
CA ALA A 24 23.61 25.16 -11.99
C ALA A 24 22.92 24.79 -10.67
N ALA A 25 23.50 25.30 -9.58
CA ALA A 25 22.89 25.34 -8.27
C ALA A 25 21.85 26.47 -8.22
N THR A 26 20.67 26.20 -7.69
CA THR A 26 19.75 27.25 -7.23
C THR A 26 19.18 26.89 -5.87
N LEU A 27 19.78 27.53 -4.86
CA LEU A 27 19.21 27.82 -3.55
C LEU A 27 17.85 28.53 -3.69
N SER A 28 16.92 28.26 -2.78
CA SER A 28 16.00 29.29 -2.27
C SER A 28 15.73 29.06 -0.78
N VAL A 29 15.97 30.13 -0.01
CA VAL A 29 15.94 30.24 1.45
C VAL A 29 14.96 31.36 1.81
N ALA A 30 14.21 31.13 2.90
CA ALA A 30 13.54 32.12 3.79
C ALA A 30 12.24 32.77 3.29
N LEU A 31 11.20 32.96 4.12
CA LEU A 31 11.27 33.70 5.39
C LEU A 31 10.44 33.18 6.57
N VAL A 32 11.13 33.24 7.71
CA VAL A 32 10.72 33.21 9.11
C VAL A 32 9.84 34.41 9.49
N GLY A 33 8.75 34.15 10.21
CA GLY A 33 8.06 35.12 11.08
C GLY A 33 8.37 34.83 12.55
N THR A 34 9.14 35.72 13.18
CA THR A 34 9.60 35.64 14.57
C THR A 34 8.50 36.02 15.58
N GLY A 35 8.29 35.15 16.59
CA GLY A 35 7.50 35.45 17.79
C GLY A 35 8.23 34.92 19.03
N ALA A 36 8.63 35.82 19.92
CA ALA A 36 9.58 35.60 21.00
C ALA A 36 9.16 34.54 22.04
N LEU A 37 10.15 33.71 22.42
CA LEU A 37 10.15 32.82 23.58
C LEU A 37 10.03 33.61 24.89
N GLY A 38 8.86 33.51 25.55
CA GLY A 38 8.68 33.83 26.95
C GLY A 38 8.50 32.55 27.75
N ILE A 39 9.52 32.17 28.53
CA ILE A 39 9.46 31.04 29.46
C ILE A 39 8.53 31.42 30.62
N ALA A 40 7.41 30.71 30.77
CA ALA A 40 6.53 30.77 31.95
C ALA A 40 6.32 29.35 32.51
N PRO A 41 6.28 29.18 33.84
CA PRO A 41 6.29 27.87 34.48
C PRO A 41 4.96 27.12 34.27
N ALA A 42 5.08 25.81 34.08
CA ALA A 42 3.98 24.86 34.00
C ALA A 42 3.02 25.03 35.19
N SER A 43 1.82 25.53 34.92
CA SER A 43 0.69 25.43 35.84
C SER A 43 -0.16 24.25 35.40
N ALA A 44 -0.31 23.27 36.30
CA ALA A 44 -1.13 22.09 36.08
C ALA A 44 -2.58 22.49 35.78
N VAL A 45 -3.01 22.27 34.53
CA VAL A 45 -4.41 22.34 34.14
C VAL A 45 -5.01 20.96 34.39
N ALA A 46 -5.97 20.89 35.31
CA ALA A 46 -6.76 19.70 35.55
C ALA A 46 -7.54 19.31 34.28
N PRO A 47 -7.68 18.02 33.95
CA PRO A 47 -8.42 17.61 32.76
C PRO A 47 -9.89 17.98 32.94
N THR A 48 -10.38 18.87 32.08
CA THR A 48 -11.81 19.02 31.84
C THR A 48 -12.29 17.72 31.20
N VAL A 49 -13.24 17.05 31.86
CA VAL A 49 -13.93 15.87 31.34
C VAL A 49 -14.70 16.28 30.09
N GLY A 50 -14.07 16.13 28.93
CA GLY A 50 -14.74 16.18 27.63
C GLY A 50 -15.61 14.94 27.49
N SER A 51 -16.81 15.13 26.94
CA SER A 51 -17.71 14.06 26.50
C SER A 51 -16.93 13.01 25.71
N GLY A 52 -17.05 11.74 26.10
CA GLY A 52 -16.39 10.63 25.41
C GLY A 52 -16.79 10.56 23.93
N PRO A 53 -15.95 9.93 23.08
CA PRO A 53 -16.25 9.79 21.66
C PRO A 53 -17.60 9.07 21.49
N ALA A 54 -18.44 9.60 20.61
CA ALA A 54 -19.68 8.94 20.22
C ALA A 54 -19.31 7.62 19.53
N THR A 55 -19.63 6.49 20.16
CA THR A 55 -19.54 5.17 19.54
C THR A 55 -20.59 5.10 18.43
N LEU A 56 -20.16 4.88 17.19
CA LEU A 56 -21.08 4.53 16.11
C LEU A 56 -21.83 3.23 16.50
N PRO A 57 -23.13 3.11 16.20
CA PRO A 57 -23.84 1.87 16.40
C PRO A 57 -23.20 0.75 15.58
N ALA A 58 -23.08 -0.44 16.15
CA ALA A 58 -22.55 -1.60 15.44
C ALA A 58 -23.40 -1.89 14.20
N ALA A 59 -22.74 -2.06 13.05
CA ALA A 59 -23.43 -2.39 11.80
C ALA A 59 -24.07 -3.79 11.90
N ASP A 60 -25.27 -3.93 11.35
CA ASP A 60 -25.96 -5.21 11.25
C ASP A 60 -25.33 -6.03 10.09
N ALA A 61 -24.85 -7.23 10.39
CA ALA A 61 -24.24 -8.11 9.38
C ALA A 61 -25.19 -8.49 8.22
N SER A 62 -26.51 -8.37 8.43
CA SER A 62 -27.51 -8.63 7.39
C SER A 62 -27.83 -7.44 6.49
N ALA A 63 -27.49 -6.21 6.91
CA ALA A 63 -27.70 -4.99 6.12
C ALA A 63 -26.48 -4.72 5.24
N PRO A 64 -26.63 -4.26 3.98
CA PRO A 64 -25.49 -3.84 3.16
C PRO A 64 -24.61 -2.81 3.87
N LEU A 65 -23.29 -2.96 3.75
CA LEU A 65 -22.34 -1.98 4.26
C LEU A 65 -22.13 -0.85 3.26
N THR A 66 -22.26 -1.15 1.96
CA THR A 66 -22.09 -0.17 0.89
C THR A 66 -23.17 0.88 0.97
N ASN A 67 -22.76 2.14 1.16
CA ASN A 67 -23.64 3.30 1.16
C ASN A 67 -23.03 4.40 0.29
N LEU A 68 -23.62 4.61 -0.89
CA LEU A 68 -23.11 5.58 -1.89
C LEU A 68 -23.44 7.04 -1.56
N SER A 69 -24.16 7.34 -0.47
CA SER A 69 -24.68 8.69 -0.21
C SER A 69 -23.60 9.77 -0.22
N HIS A 70 -22.44 9.51 0.38
CA HIS A 70 -21.33 10.47 0.38
C HIS A 70 -20.64 10.58 -0.98
N LEU A 71 -20.45 9.47 -1.72
CA LEU A 71 -19.89 9.54 -3.08
C LEU A 71 -20.82 10.30 -4.03
N ASN A 72 -22.13 10.09 -3.94
CA ASN A 72 -23.13 10.85 -4.68
C ASN A 72 -23.11 12.34 -4.30
N PHE A 73 -22.85 12.67 -3.03
CA PHE A 73 -22.68 14.05 -2.58
C PHE A 73 -21.44 14.72 -3.18
N LEU A 74 -20.38 13.95 -3.45
CA LEU A 74 -19.17 14.46 -4.11
C LEU A 74 -19.36 14.63 -5.63
N LEU A 75 -20.39 14.06 -6.25
CA LEU A 75 -20.63 14.25 -7.67
C LEU A 75 -21.10 15.68 -7.99
N ALA A 76 -20.53 16.25 -9.05
CA ALA A 76 -20.96 17.50 -9.63
C ALA A 76 -21.21 17.35 -11.13
N GLU A 77 -22.18 18.09 -11.65
CA GLU A 77 -22.38 18.27 -13.08
C GLU A 77 -21.24 19.14 -13.66
N VAL A 78 -20.57 18.64 -14.69
CA VAL A 78 -19.44 19.31 -15.35
C VAL A 78 -19.78 19.54 -16.82
N PRO A 79 -19.72 20.79 -17.32
CA PRO A 79 -19.95 21.05 -18.73
C PRO A 79 -18.81 20.51 -19.60
N LEU A 80 -19.13 20.14 -20.84
CA LEU A 80 -18.18 19.62 -21.82
C LEU A 80 -17.94 20.67 -22.92
N PRO A 81 -16.95 21.59 -22.76
CA PRO A 81 -16.62 22.50 -23.83
C PRO A 81 -16.13 21.73 -25.07
N VAL A 82 -16.35 22.28 -26.27
CA VAL A 82 -15.82 21.67 -27.50
C VAL A 82 -14.33 21.98 -27.58
N LEU A 83 -13.50 20.98 -27.30
CA LEU A 83 -12.04 21.07 -27.34
C LEU A 83 -11.50 20.13 -28.42
N ALA A 84 -10.45 20.56 -29.13
CA ALA A 84 -9.79 19.71 -30.11
C ALA A 84 -9.15 18.51 -29.39
N GLY A 85 -9.27 17.31 -29.98
CA GLY A 85 -8.76 16.08 -29.39
C GLY A 85 -9.46 15.57 -28.14
N HIS A 86 -10.57 16.16 -27.69
CA HIS A 86 -11.32 15.70 -26.51
C HIS A 86 -12.81 15.60 -26.82
N THR A 87 -13.37 14.40 -26.63
CA THR A 87 -14.80 14.14 -26.86
C THR A 87 -15.23 12.88 -26.12
N THR A 88 -16.53 12.73 -25.91
CA THR A 88 -17.10 11.54 -25.29
C THR A 88 -18.38 11.09 -26.00
N TYR A 89 -18.92 9.95 -25.58
CA TYR A 89 -20.17 9.41 -26.09
C TYR A 89 -21.29 10.44 -25.95
N GLN A 90 -21.98 10.72 -27.06
CA GLN A 90 -23.09 11.68 -27.13
C GLN A 90 -22.75 13.09 -26.59
N ALA A 91 -21.52 13.57 -26.75
CA ALA A 91 -21.11 14.89 -26.23
C ALA A 91 -21.91 16.07 -26.83
N ALA A 92 -22.39 15.96 -28.07
CA ALA A 92 -23.15 17.03 -28.71
C ALA A 92 -24.61 17.09 -28.23
N GLU A 93 -25.21 15.93 -27.96
CA GLU A 93 -26.58 15.80 -27.47
C GLU A 93 -26.67 16.06 -25.96
N ASN A 94 -25.66 15.60 -25.21
CA ASN A 94 -25.59 15.66 -23.75
C ASN A 94 -24.26 16.33 -23.33
N PRO A 95 -24.14 17.67 -23.38
CA PRO A 95 -22.89 18.39 -23.16
C PRO A 95 -22.53 18.58 -21.67
N VAL A 96 -22.97 17.67 -20.81
CA VAL A 96 -22.72 17.64 -19.37
C VAL A 96 -22.45 16.19 -18.95
N VAL A 97 -21.53 16.01 -18.01
CA VAL A 97 -21.17 14.74 -17.36
C VAL A 97 -21.17 14.91 -15.84
N GLU A 98 -20.93 13.82 -15.11
CA GLU A 98 -20.71 13.86 -13.66
C GLU A 98 -19.26 13.51 -13.34
N ALA A 99 -18.66 14.26 -12.41
CA ALA A 99 -17.33 13.97 -11.88
C ALA A 99 -17.31 14.17 -10.35
N PRO A 100 -16.58 13.33 -9.59
CA PRO A 100 -16.42 13.50 -8.16
C PRO A 100 -15.43 14.62 -7.84
N TRP A 101 -15.80 15.53 -6.94
CA TRP A 101 -14.87 16.47 -6.31
C TRP A 101 -13.70 15.74 -5.67
N THR A 102 -12.49 16.25 -5.88
CA THR A 102 -11.25 15.60 -5.42
C THR A 102 -11.22 15.44 -3.89
N TYR A 103 -11.51 16.51 -3.15
CA TYR A 103 -11.44 16.53 -1.69
C TYR A 103 -12.76 16.99 -1.06
N ALA A 104 -12.90 16.72 0.24
CA ALA A 104 -13.97 17.31 1.04
C ALA A 104 -13.52 17.54 2.48
N ASP A 105 -13.54 18.81 2.88
CA ASP A 105 -13.16 19.25 4.22
C ASP A 105 -14.31 19.05 5.19
N LYS A 106 -14.00 18.54 6.38
CA LYS A 106 -15.00 18.42 7.45
C LYS A 106 -15.20 19.75 8.16
N ASN A 107 -16.45 20.19 8.23
CA ASN A 107 -16.88 21.39 8.93
C ASN A 107 -17.09 21.13 10.44
N ASP A 108 -17.06 22.18 11.26
CA ASP A 108 -17.26 22.12 12.72
C ASP A 108 -18.62 21.51 13.13
N ASP A 109 -19.64 21.61 12.26
CA ASP A 109 -20.97 21.04 12.48
C ASP A 109 -21.09 19.56 12.06
N GLY A 110 -20.00 18.98 11.54
CA GLY A 110 -19.93 17.61 11.06
C GLY A 110 -20.34 17.41 9.60
N SER A 111 -20.80 18.45 8.90
CA SER A 111 -21.00 18.41 7.45
C SER A 111 -19.68 18.47 6.68
N TYR A 112 -19.73 18.31 5.37
CA TYR A 112 -18.55 18.36 4.49
C TYR A 112 -18.69 19.44 3.44
N THR A 113 -17.57 20.04 3.03
CA THR A 113 -17.48 21.01 1.95
C THR A 113 -16.61 20.43 0.82
N PRO A 114 -17.15 20.15 -0.37
CA PRO A 114 -16.34 19.69 -1.50
C PRO A 114 -15.38 20.79 -1.97
N ILE A 115 -14.14 20.42 -2.26
CA ILE A 115 -13.08 21.33 -2.72
C ILE A 115 -12.21 20.65 -3.78
N GLY A 116 -11.66 21.45 -4.69
CA GLY A 116 -10.65 21.03 -5.67
C GLY A 116 -9.25 20.88 -5.07
N GLY A 117 -8.32 20.40 -5.88
CA GLY A 117 -6.92 20.23 -5.51
C GLY A 117 -6.07 21.48 -5.71
N GLY A 118 -5.21 21.76 -4.74
CA GLY A 118 -4.38 22.97 -4.73
C GLY A 118 -5.13 24.22 -4.27
N ASP A 119 -4.53 25.38 -4.51
CA ASP A 119 -5.08 26.67 -4.07
C ASP A 119 -6.22 27.13 -5.00
N LEU A 120 -7.29 27.68 -4.43
CA LEU A 120 -8.37 28.29 -5.20
C LEU A 120 -7.99 29.73 -5.59
N ASP A 121 -8.05 30.05 -6.88
CA ASP A 121 -8.08 31.43 -7.35
C ASP A 121 -9.53 31.96 -7.32
N PRO A 122 -9.87 32.88 -6.38
CA PRO A 122 -11.24 33.39 -6.25
C PRO A 122 -11.67 34.28 -7.43
N ALA A 123 -10.74 34.75 -8.27
CA ALA A 123 -11.06 35.58 -9.43
C ALA A 123 -11.60 34.75 -10.60
N THR A 124 -11.04 33.56 -10.80
CA THR A 124 -11.42 32.65 -11.89
C THR A 124 -12.36 31.53 -11.41
N GLY A 125 -12.31 31.17 -10.13
CA GLY A 125 -12.98 29.99 -9.59
C GLY A 125 -12.19 28.70 -9.86
N ASN A 126 -10.97 28.80 -10.40
CA ASN A 126 -10.13 27.66 -10.74
C ASN A 126 -9.20 27.30 -9.60
N TYR A 127 -8.91 26.01 -9.51
CA TYR A 127 -7.93 25.47 -8.59
C TYR A 127 -6.58 25.30 -9.28
N THR A 128 -5.46 25.48 -8.55
CA THR A 128 -4.12 25.34 -9.15
C THR A 128 -3.85 23.95 -9.72
N GLN A 129 -4.51 22.91 -9.21
CA GLN A 129 -4.56 21.59 -9.86
C GLN A 129 -5.87 21.43 -10.65
N GLY A 130 -7.01 21.28 -9.98
CA GLY A 130 -8.31 21.15 -10.62
C GLY A 130 -9.42 20.83 -9.62
N ALA A 131 -10.67 21.01 -10.03
CA ALA A 131 -11.82 20.62 -9.21
C ALA A 131 -11.96 19.08 -9.15
N PHE A 132 -11.77 18.46 -10.32
CA PHE A 132 -11.93 17.03 -10.56
C PHE A 132 -10.67 16.47 -11.20
N ASN A 133 -10.49 15.16 -11.11
CA ASN A 133 -9.37 14.49 -11.75
C ASN A 133 -9.76 13.12 -12.34
N ALA A 134 -9.01 12.69 -13.35
CA ALA A 134 -9.19 11.41 -14.03
C ALA A 134 -9.02 10.22 -13.08
N ASP A 135 -8.16 10.37 -12.08
CA ASP A 135 -7.87 9.33 -11.10
C ASP A 135 -9.11 8.96 -10.25
N ASP A 136 -9.70 9.92 -9.55
CA ASP A 136 -10.93 9.73 -8.78
C ASP A 136 -12.13 9.39 -9.67
N THR A 137 -12.22 9.99 -10.87
CA THR A 137 -13.31 9.72 -11.81
C THR A 137 -13.29 8.26 -12.27
N SER A 138 -12.11 7.73 -12.59
CA SER A 138 -11.95 6.33 -13.01
C SER A 138 -12.34 5.35 -11.90
N ARG A 139 -11.85 5.56 -10.68
CA ARG A 139 -12.15 4.67 -9.53
C ARG A 139 -13.61 4.80 -9.09
N ALA A 140 -14.21 5.99 -9.13
CA ALA A 140 -15.63 6.19 -8.88
C ALA A 140 -16.50 5.44 -9.91
N ALA A 141 -16.13 5.48 -11.19
CA ALA A 141 -16.81 4.71 -12.22
C ALA A 141 -16.84 3.21 -11.86
N VAL A 142 -15.70 2.65 -11.43
CA VAL A 142 -15.61 1.25 -11.00
C VAL A 142 -16.47 0.96 -9.77
N VAL A 143 -16.53 1.85 -8.77
CA VAL A 143 -17.45 1.69 -7.61
C VAL A 143 -18.90 1.58 -8.08
N TYR A 144 -19.34 2.49 -8.94
CA TYR A 144 -20.71 2.49 -9.45
C TYR A 144 -21.02 1.28 -10.33
N LEU A 145 -20.08 0.86 -11.18
CA LEU A 145 -20.18 -0.36 -11.99
C LEU A 145 -20.37 -1.59 -11.11
N ARG A 146 -19.48 -1.79 -10.12
CA ARG A 146 -19.54 -2.94 -9.22
C ARG A 146 -20.81 -2.92 -8.37
N HIS A 147 -21.19 -1.77 -7.82
CA HIS A 147 -22.43 -1.64 -7.06
C HIS A 147 -23.66 -1.97 -7.92
N TRP A 148 -23.73 -1.44 -9.14
CA TRP A 148 -24.81 -1.75 -10.08
C TRP A 148 -24.86 -3.26 -10.38
N GLN A 149 -23.74 -3.89 -10.69
CA GLN A 149 -23.70 -5.32 -11.01
C GLN A 149 -24.08 -6.19 -9.80
N GLN A 150 -23.70 -5.80 -8.58
CA GLN A 150 -24.05 -6.54 -7.36
C GLN A 150 -25.52 -6.37 -6.94
N THR A 151 -26.13 -5.22 -7.20
CA THR A 151 -27.44 -4.86 -6.62
C THR A 151 -28.57 -4.70 -7.65
N GLY A 152 -28.23 -4.50 -8.92
CA GLY A 152 -29.16 -4.10 -9.96
C GLY A 152 -29.60 -2.63 -9.88
N ASP A 153 -28.95 -1.80 -9.06
CA ASP A 153 -29.30 -0.39 -8.88
C ASP A 153 -29.06 0.45 -10.15
N THR A 154 -30.14 0.91 -10.77
CA THR A 154 -30.08 1.64 -12.04
C THR A 154 -29.55 3.08 -11.89
N THR A 155 -29.63 3.67 -10.69
CA THR A 155 -29.01 4.98 -10.45
C THR A 155 -27.49 4.86 -10.46
N SER A 156 -26.96 3.75 -9.94
CA SER A 156 -25.54 3.42 -10.00
C SER A 156 -25.10 3.15 -11.44
N ARG A 157 -25.93 2.47 -12.25
CA ARG A 157 -25.70 2.36 -13.69
C ARG A 157 -25.57 3.73 -14.36
N ASP A 158 -26.48 4.65 -14.04
CA ASP A 158 -26.49 5.99 -14.64
C ASP A 158 -25.25 6.81 -14.21
N HIS A 159 -24.85 6.75 -12.94
CA HIS A 159 -23.61 7.37 -12.47
C HIS A 159 -22.36 6.73 -13.09
N ALA A 160 -22.32 5.40 -13.24
CA ALA A 160 -21.25 4.70 -13.96
C ALA A 160 -21.15 5.18 -15.42
N PHE A 161 -22.28 5.32 -16.10
CA PHE A 161 -22.34 5.85 -17.46
C PHE A 161 -21.80 7.29 -17.53
N GLN A 162 -22.21 8.18 -16.62
CA GLN A 162 -21.76 9.58 -16.62
C GLN A 162 -20.28 9.74 -16.26
N THR A 163 -19.79 8.99 -15.27
CA THR A 163 -18.38 9.01 -14.87
C THR A 163 -17.46 8.43 -15.95
N LEU A 164 -17.87 7.37 -16.66
CA LEU A 164 -17.15 6.85 -17.84
C LEU A 164 -17.14 7.87 -19.00
N ARG A 165 -18.23 8.62 -19.19
CA ARG A 165 -18.26 9.72 -20.16
C ARG A 165 -17.30 10.84 -19.77
N SER A 166 -17.27 11.21 -18.49
CA SER A 166 -16.33 12.18 -17.94
C SER A 166 -14.89 11.73 -18.18
N LEU A 167 -14.55 10.51 -17.81
CA LEU A 167 -13.21 9.94 -17.98
C LEU A 167 -12.76 9.92 -19.45
N THR A 168 -13.63 9.48 -20.35
CA THR A 168 -13.30 9.40 -21.79
C THR A 168 -13.23 10.76 -22.46
N TYR A 169 -13.83 11.80 -21.88
CA TYR A 169 -13.61 13.18 -22.32
C TYR A 169 -12.20 13.67 -21.97
N LEU A 170 -11.65 13.25 -20.83
CA LEU A 170 -10.28 13.57 -20.41
C LEU A 170 -9.21 12.84 -21.25
N GLN A 171 -9.58 11.77 -21.96
CA GLN A 171 -8.69 11.07 -22.88
C GLN A 171 -8.42 11.90 -24.15
N THR A 172 -7.16 12.07 -24.50
CA THR A 172 -6.72 12.68 -25.76
C THR A 172 -6.97 11.68 -26.90
N THR A 173 -7.73 12.09 -27.93
CA THR A 173 -8.25 11.16 -28.95
C THR A 173 -7.50 11.18 -30.27
N GLU A 174 -6.65 12.18 -30.50
CA GLU A 174 -5.91 12.35 -31.74
C GLU A 174 -4.55 13.02 -31.51
N GLY A 175 -3.67 12.92 -32.50
CA GLY A 175 -2.32 13.48 -32.42
C GLY A 175 -1.31 12.57 -31.71
N PRO A 176 -0.12 13.08 -31.38
CA PRO A 176 0.98 12.28 -30.83
C PRO A 176 0.69 11.73 -29.41
N ASN A 177 -0.24 12.35 -28.70
CA ASN A 177 -0.64 11.99 -27.33
C ASN A 177 -1.91 11.13 -27.29
N ALA A 178 -2.40 10.65 -28.44
CA ALA A 178 -3.65 9.89 -28.50
C ALA A 178 -3.60 8.65 -27.59
N GLY A 179 -4.62 8.47 -26.76
CA GLY A 179 -4.71 7.40 -25.77
C GLY A 179 -4.33 7.82 -24.35
N ASN A 180 -3.41 8.79 -24.21
CA ASN A 180 -3.10 9.39 -22.91
C ASN A 180 -4.26 10.25 -22.41
N VAL A 181 -4.17 10.65 -21.15
CA VAL A 181 -5.30 11.25 -20.42
C VAL A 181 -4.83 12.52 -19.73
N VAL A 182 -5.64 13.58 -19.77
CA VAL A 182 -5.40 14.78 -18.97
C VAL A 182 -5.87 14.52 -17.55
N LEU A 183 -5.01 14.78 -16.56
CA LEU A 183 -5.33 14.46 -15.17
C LEU A 183 -6.40 15.40 -14.59
N TRP A 184 -6.30 16.71 -14.80
CA TRP A 184 -7.13 17.69 -14.08
C TRP A 184 -8.17 18.41 -14.94
N GLN A 185 -9.33 18.65 -14.34
CA GLN A 185 -10.42 19.43 -14.92
C GLN A 185 -10.96 20.45 -13.89
N GLN A 186 -11.29 21.64 -14.37
CA GLN A 186 -11.90 22.71 -13.58
C GLN A 186 -13.43 22.58 -13.54
N ALA A 187 -14.06 23.30 -12.61
CA ALA A 187 -15.51 23.29 -12.43
C ALA A 187 -16.29 23.79 -13.67
N ASP A 188 -15.66 24.63 -14.51
CA ASP A 188 -16.22 25.12 -15.77
C ASP A 188 -15.98 24.20 -16.97
N GLY A 189 -15.42 23.00 -16.73
CA GLY A 189 -15.12 22.00 -17.75
C GLY A 189 -13.79 22.20 -18.48
N SER A 190 -13.09 23.31 -18.26
CA SER A 190 -11.76 23.53 -18.85
C SER A 190 -10.75 22.53 -18.30
N LEU A 191 -9.85 22.06 -19.17
CA LEU A 191 -8.78 21.13 -18.82
C LEU A 191 -7.58 21.89 -18.24
N ASN A 192 -6.96 21.35 -17.20
CA ASN A 192 -5.72 21.90 -16.64
C ASN A 192 -4.56 20.89 -16.81
N PRO A 193 -3.92 20.85 -17.99
CA PRO A 193 -2.94 19.82 -18.30
C PRO A 193 -1.61 19.99 -17.55
N SER A 194 -1.34 21.18 -16.99
CA SER A 194 -0.11 21.51 -16.25
C SER A 194 -0.49 22.17 -14.93
N ALA A 195 -0.61 21.36 -13.88
CA ALA A 195 -1.00 21.81 -12.54
C ALA A 195 0.13 22.59 -11.85
N GLU A 196 -0.21 23.33 -10.79
CA GLU A 196 0.76 23.89 -9.85
C GLU A 196 0.60 23.26 -8.45
N PRO A 197 1.64 22.59 -7.90
CA PRO A 197 2.93 22.31 -8.52
C PRO A 197 2.81 21.36 -9.74
N VAL A 198 3.81 21.42 -10.63
CA VAL A 198 3.84 20.60 -11.85
C VAL A 198 3.94 19.13 -11.50
N GLU A 199 2.98 18.36 -12.00
CA GLU A 199 2.95 16.91 -11.95
C GLU A 199 3.50 16.34 -13.26
N LEU A 200 4.18 15.19 -13.19
CA LEU A 200 4.72 14.56 -14.39
C LEU A 200 3.95 13.29 -14.80
N PRO A 201 3.80 13.06 -16.12
CA PRO A 201 4.31 13.89 -17.23
C PRO A 201 3.66 15.29 -17.33
N ASP A 202 4.42 16.29 -17.77
CA ASP A 202 3.93 17.67 -17.96
C ASP A 202 3.99 18.03 -19.46
N PRO A 203 2.84 18.30 -20.11
CA PRO A 203 1.48 18.18 -19.58
C PRO A 203 1.07 16.73 -19.27
N SER A 204 0.04 16.54 -18.43
CA SER A 204 -0.42 15.21 -17.96
C SER A 204 -0.82 14.23 -19.07
N ASP A 205 -1.17 14.67 -20.26
CA ASP A 205 -1.45 13.79 -21.40
C ASP A 205 -0.23 13.50 -22.30
N SER A 206 0.95 14.00 -21.95
CA SER A 206 2.13 13.89 -22.83
C SER A 206 2.85 12.54 -22.77
N ALA A 207 2.57 11.71 -21.77
CA ALA A 207 3.10 10.36 -21.69
C ALA A 207 2.13 9.42 -20.95
N GLU A 208 2.46 8.14 -21.00
CA GLU A 208 1.85 7.12 -20.17
C GLU A 208 2.04 7.41 -18.67
N SER A 209 1.04 7.02 -17.85
CA SER A 209 0.90 7.48 -16.47
C SER A 209 -0.05 6.60 -15.65
N TYR A 210 -0.15 6.85 -14.34
CA TYR A 210 -1.15 6.23 -13.45
C TYR A 210 -2.59 6.46 -13.94
N TRP A 211 -2.91 7.66 -14.41
CA TRP A 211 -4.27 7.96 -14.89
C TRP A 211 -4.59 7.27 -16.22
N LEU A 212 -3.60 6.94 -17.05
CA LEU A 212 -3.79 6.03 -18.19
C LEU A 212 -4.12 4.61 -17.70
N ALA A 213 -3.36 4.07 -16.74
CA ALA A 213 -3.62 2.73 -16.21
C ALA A 213 -5.02 2.59 -15.60
N ARG A 214 -5.44 3.57 -14.80
CA ARG A 214 -6.78 3.58 -14.20
C ARG A 214 -7.89 3.81 -15.24
N THR A 215 -7.58 4.49 -16.34
CA THR A 215 -8.48 4.56 -17.48
C THR A 215 -8.67 3.19 -18.12
N VAL A 216 -7.59 2.42 -18.32
CA VAL A 216 -7.70 1.02 -18.78
C VAL A 216 -8.54 0.19 -17.81
N TRP A 217 -8.36 0.36 -16.49
CA TRP A 217 -9.16 -0.30 -15.48
C TRP A 217 -10.67 -0.04 -15.67
N ALA A 218 -11.07 1.24 -15.65
CA ALA A 218 -12.46 1.65 -15.74
C ALA A 218 -13.09 1.28 -17.10
N LEU A 219 -12.35 1.40 -18.21
CA LEU A 219 -12.83 1.02 -19.53
C LEU A 219 -13.08 -0.49 -19.63
N GLY A 220 -12.21 -1.31 -19.04
CA GLY A 220 -12.34 -2.76 -19.05
C GLY A 220 -13.55 -3.25 -18.26
N GLU A 221 -13.71 -2.79 -17.02
CA GLU A 221 -14.91 -3.10 -16.22
C GLU A 221 -16.18 -2.47 -16.83
N GLY A 222 -16.07 -1.27 -17.40
CA GLY A 222 -17.17 -0.60 -18.09
C GLY A 222 -17.67 -1.38 -19.30
N TYR A 223 -16.76 -1.84 -20.17
CA TYR A 223 -17.12 -2.71 -21.29
C TYR A 223 -17.84 -3.98 -20.79
N ALA A 224 -17.27 -4.64 -19.76
CA ALA A 224 -17.82 -5.87 -19.22
C ALA A 224 -19.25 -5.70 -18.72
N ALA A 225 -19.54 -4.60 -18.01
CA ALA A 225 -20.86 -4.31 -17.47
C ALA A 225 -21.88 -3.88 -18.55
N PHE A 226 -21.46 -3.10 -19.55
CA PHE A 226 -22.38 -2.53 -20.55
C PHE A 226 -22.58 -3.39 -21.79
N LYS A 227 -21.73 -4.40 -22.09
CA LYS A 227 -21.80 -5.16 -23.35
C LYS A 227 -23.18 -5.71 -23.71
N ASP A 228 -23.96 -6.12 -22.70
CA ASP A 228 -25.29 -6.70 -22.88
C ASP A 228 -26.42 -5.68 -22.58
N ASP A 229 -26.15 -4.67 -21.75
CA ASP A 229 -27.12 -3.64 -21.33
C ASP A 229 -27.21 -2.47 -22.32
N ASP A 230 -26.06 -1.99 -22.80
CA ASP A 230 -25.92 -0.92 -23.79
C ASP A 230 -24.75 -1.26 -24.76
N PRO A 231 -25.01 -2.09 -25.77
CA PRO A 231 -23.96 -2.55 -26.69
C PRO A 231 -23.31 -1.41 -27.50
N GLU A 232 -24.03 -0.30 -27.73
CA GLU A 232 -23.49 0.85 -28.45
C GLU A 232 -22.48 1.60 -27.59
N PHE A 233 -22.81 1.85 -26.33
CA PHE A 233 -21.87 2.43 -25.39
C PHE A 233 -20.67 1.51 -25.13
N ALA A 234 -20.88 0.20 -24.99
CA ALA A 234 -19.79 -0.75 -24.85
C ALA A 234 -18.84 -0.74 -26.07
N ALA A 235 -19.37 -0.64 -27.29
CA ALA A 235 -18.55 -0.49 -28.49
C ALA A 235 -17.71 0.79 -28.45
N PHE A 236 -18.29 1.91 -28.01
CA PHE A 236 -17.54 3.15 -27.78
C PHE A 236 -16.43 2.98 -26.72
N LEU A 237 -16.69 2.29 -25.60
CA LEU A 237 -15.66 2.01 -24.60
C LEU A 237 -14.54 1.14 -25.16
N GLN A 238 -14.84 0.19 -26.04
CA GLN A 238 -13.81 -0.59 -26.74
C GLN A 238 -12.95 0.27 -27.66
N GLU A 239 -13.52 1.24 -28.38
CA GLU A 239 -12.74 2.20 -29.19
C GLU A 239 -11.80 3.04 -28.30
N ARG A 240 -12.25 3.40 -27.10
CA ARG A 240 -11.44 4.12 -26.10
C ARG A 240 -10.33 3.26 -25.52
N MET A 241 -10.62 1.98 -25.29
CA MET A 241 -9.64 0.97 -24.85
C MET A 241 -8.55 0.77 -25.91
N GLU A 242 -8.91 0.77 -27.20
CA GLU A 242 -7.94 0.67 -28.30
C GLU A 242 -6.94 1.84 -28.28
N LEU A 243 -7.40 3.07 -28.02
CA LEU A 243 -6.53 4.22 -27.86
C LEU A 243 -5.58 4.06 -26.65
N SER A 244 -6.11 3.65 -25.50
CA SER A 244 -5.28 3.42 -24.30
C SER A 244 -4.23 2.33 -24.54
N LEU A 245 -4.62 1.22 -25.16
CA LEU A 245 -3.68 0.15 -25.51
C LEU A 245 -2.63 0.60 -26.51
N ALA A 246 -2.98 1.46 -27.47
CA ALA A 246 -1.99 2.04 -28.38
C ALA A 246 -0.96 2.91 -27.64
N ALA A 247 -1.40 3.71 -26.66
CA ALA A 247 -0.51 4.51 -25.82
C ALA A 247 0.41 3.64 -24.96
N VAL A 248 -0.13 2.62 -24.27
CA VAL A 248 0.68 1.66 -23.48
C VAL A 248 1.69 0.92 -24.35
N ASN A 249 1.32 0.50 -25.56
CA ASN A 249 2.25 -0.14 -26.52
C ASN A 249 3.32 0.80 -27.07
N ALA A 250 3.02 2.10 -27.18
CA ALA A 250 4.00 3.10 -27.59
C ALA A 250 4.93 3.53 -26.45
N GLY A 251 4.47 3.40 -25.21
CA GLY A 251 5.23 3.60 -23.98
C GLY A 251 5.86 2.29 -23.48
N SER A 252 5.53 1.92 -22.24
CA SER A 252 6.11 0.86 -21.43
C SER A 252 6.23 -0.48 -22.17
N LEU A 253 5.17 -0.95 -22.84
CA LEU A 253 5.21 -2.24 -23.55
C LEU A 253 6.08 -2.22 -24.82
N GLY A 254 6.50 -1.03 -25.29
CA GLY A 254 7.52 -0.91 -26.31
C GLY A 254 8.88 -1.48 -25.89
N ASP A 255 9.14 -1.52 -24.58
CA ASP A 255 10.37 -2.03 -23.95
C ASP A 255 10.21 -3.44 -23.38
N TYR A 256 9.10 -4.13 -23.68
CA TYR A 256 8.83 -5.49 -23.19
C TYR A 256 9.98 -6.46 -23.48
N GLY A 257 10.35 -7.23 -22.45
CA GLY A 257 11.45 -8.20 -22.50
C GLY A 257 12.83 -7.59 -22.27
N SER A 258 12.91 -6.29 -21.96
CA SER A 258 14.14 -5.64 -21.51
C SER A 258 14.11 -5.34 -20.01
N PHE A 259 15.26 -5.44 -19.37
CA PHE A 259 15.41 -5.19 -17.93
C PHE A 259 16.28 -3.96 -17.73
N ASP A 260 15.87 -3.12 -16.79
CA ASP A 260 16.68 -2.07 -16.20
C ASP A 260 17.44 -2.62 -14.99
N VAL A 261 18.32 -1.78 -14.44
CA VAL A 261 19.03 -2.06 -13.19
C VAL A 261 18.53 -1.11 -12.13
N ALA A 262 18.25 -1.60 -10.92
CA ALA A 262 17.95 -0.81 -9.74
C ALA A 262 18.88 -1.24 -8.60
N ASP A 263 19.88 -0.40 -8.27
CA ASP A 263 20.93 -0.73 -7.29
C ASP A 263 21.50 -2.16 -7.45
N GLY A 264 21.87 -2.52 -8.68
CA GLY A 264 22.45 -3.82 -9.01
C GLY A 264 21.46 -4.95 -9.29
N ASP A 265 20.19 -4.81 -8.93
CA ASP A 265 19.14 -5.80 -9.21
C ASP A 265 18.46 -5.55 -10.57
N GLU A 266 18.09 -6.61 -11.28
CA GLU A 266 17.34 -6.49 -12.54
C GLU A 266 15.86 -6.23 -12.24
N VAL A 267 15.30 -5.20 -12.89
CA VAL A 267 13.88 -4.82 -12.77
C VAL A 267 13.24 -4.70 -14.16
N PRO A 268 11.95 -5.05 -14.33
CA PRO A 268 11.28 -4.93 -15.63
C PRO A 268 11.23 -3.49 -16.13
N ALA A 269 11.68 -3.23 -17.35
CA ALA A 269 11.65 -1.89 -17.95
C ALA A 269 10.30 -1.52 -18.61
N TRP A 270 9.31 -2.43 -18.56
CA TRP A 270 8.06 -2.31 -19.32
C TRP A 270 6.80 -2.16 -18.47
N LEU A 271 6.96 -1.75 -17.20
CA LEU A 271 5.83 -1.46 -16.33
C LEU A 271 5.32 -0.03 -16.57
N ILE A 272 4.00 0.15 -16.54
CA ILE A 272 3.34 1.44 -16.67
C ILE A 272 3.86 2.37 -15.58
N ALA A 273 4.37 3.55 -15.96
CA ALA A 273 4.94 4.53 -15.03
C ALA A 273 6.03 3.95 -14.10
N ASP A 274 6.82 2.98 -14.61
CA ASP A 274 7.88 2.29 -13.86
C ASP A 274 7.35 1.48 -12.65
N GLY A 275 6.04 1.17 -12.63
CA GLY A 275 5.30 0.74 -11.45
C GLY A 275 4.48 -0.53 -11.63
N ALA A 276 4.67 -1.51 -10.75
CA ALA A 276 3.75 -2.64 -10.59
C ALA A 276 2.40 -2.17 -10.02
N ASP A 277 2.41 -1.10 -9.23
CA ASP A 277 1.22 -0.44 -8.68
C ASP A 277 0.29 0.12 -9.77
N ALA A 278 0.81 0.95 -10.69
CA ALA A 278 0.03 1.45 -11.82
C ALA A 278 -0.39 0.30 -12.75
N SER A 279 0.57 -0.57 -13.10
CA SER A 279 0.31 -1.70 -14.00
C SER A 279 -0.77 -2.65 -13.49
N ALA A 280 -0.89 -2.80 -12.16
CA ALA A 280 -1.90 -3.67 -11.55
C ALA A 280 -3.34 -3.25 -11.88
N GLU A 281 -3.63 -1.95 -11.83
CA GLU A 281 -4.96 -1.44 -12.16
C GLU A 281 -5.30 -1.68 -13.64
N ALA A 282 -4.34 -1.44 -14.54
CA ALA A 282 -4.50 -1.78 -15.96
C ALA A 282 -4.76 -3.28 -16.16
N VAL A 283 -4.00 -4.15 -15.50
CA VAL A 283 -4.17 -5.61 -15.56
C VAL A 283 -5.58 -6.03 -15.12
N LEU A 284 -6.14 -5.45 -14.06
CA LEU A 284 -7.51 -5.73 -13.61
C LEU A 284 -8.55 -5.35 -14.68
N GLY A 285 -8.39 -4.19 -15.33
CA GLY A 285 -9.24 -3.79 -16.46
C GLY A 285 -9.16 -4.72 -17.66
N LEU A 286 -7.94 -5.07 -18.07
CA LEU A 286 -7.70 -5.98 -19.20
C LEU A 286 -8.27 -7.37 -18.94
N ALA A 287 -8.11 -7.87 -17.70
CA ALA A 287 -8.71 -9.13 -17.27
C ALA A 287 -10.24 -9.08 -17.37
N ALA A 288 -10.89 -8.05 -16.84
CA ALA A 288 -12.35 -7.88 -16.92
C ALA A 288 -12.84 -7.81 -18.38
N TYR A 289 -12.14 -7.07 -19.23
CA TYR A 289 -12.44 -6.95 -20.66
C TYR A 289 -12.40 -8.32 -21.38
N LEU A 290 -11.38 -9.13 -21.10
CA LEU A 290 -11.22 -10.45 -21.71
C LEU A 290 -12.20 -11.49 -21.15
N GLN A 291 -12.44 -11.49 -19.84
CA GLN A 291 -13.42 -12.37 -19.17
C GLN A 291 -14.85 -12.10 -19.67
N ALA A 292 -15.16 -10.86 -20.03
CA ALA A 292 -16.42 -10.48 -20.65
C ALA A 292 -16.66 -11.11 -22.04
N GLY A 293 -15.64 -11.76 -22.62
CA GLY A 293 -15.70 -12.43 -23.91
C GLY A 293 -15.43 -11.51 -25.10
N ALA A 294 -14.64 -10.44 -24.88
CA ALA A 294 -14.19 -9.57 -25.96
C ALA A 294 -13.46 -10.37 -27.06
N THR A 295 -13.66 -9.96 -28.32
CA THR A 295 -13.06 -10.62 -29.48
C THR A 295 -12.55 -9.61 -30.49
N GLY A 296 -11.66 -10.06 -31.39
CA GLY A 296 -11.10 -9.23 -32.45
C GLY A 296 -9.76 -8.58 -32.06
N PRO A 297 -9.25 -7.67 -32.90
CA PRO A 297 -7.88 -7.15 -32.77
C PRO A 297 -7.61 -6.46 -31.42
N THR A 298 -8.56 -5.68 -30.90
CA THR A 298 -8.42 -5.04 -29.58
C THR A 298 -8.27 -6.07 -28.46
N ALA A 299 -9.00 -7.19 -28.53
CA ALA A 299 -8.89 -8.28 -27.56
C ALA A 299 -7.55 -9.02 -27.67
N ASP A 300 -7.02 -9.23 -28.88
CA ASP A 300 -5.71 -9.83 -29.08
C ASP A 300 -4.59 -8.94 -28.49
N THR A 301 -4.68 -7.62 -28.70
CA THR A 301 -3.77 -6.64 -28.09
C THR A 301 -3.91 -6.60 -26.57
N ALA A 302 -5.14 -6.58 -26.05
CA ALA A 302 -5.42 -6.59 -24.62
C ALA A 302 -4.86 -7.85 -23.94
N LYS A 303 -4.99 -9.02 -24.58
CA LYS A 303 -4.43 -10.28 -24.08
C LYS A 303 -2.91 -10.26 -24.02
N THR A 304 -2.28 -9.67 -25.03
CA THR A 304 -0.82 -9.49 -25.05
C THR A 304 -0.38 -8.57 -23.92
N ALA A 305 -1.01 -7.40 -23.79
CA ALA A 305 -0.72 -6.46 -22.71
C ALA A 305 -0.94 -7.08 -21.32
N LEU A 306 -2.04 -7.83 -21.12
CA LEU A 306 -2.32 -8.54 -19.88
C LEU A 306 -1.19 -9.50 -19.51
N ALA A 307 -0.72 -10.32 -20.46
CA ALA A 307 0.36 -11.27 -20.23
C ALA A 307 1.68 -10.56 -19.88
N GLN A 308 2.04 -9.52 -20.64
CA GLN A 308 3.31 -8.81 -20.46
C GLN A 308 3.37 -8.02 -19.15
N LEU A 309 2.30 -7.27 -18.82
CA LEU A 309 2.24 -6.49 -17.58
C LEU A 309 2.18 -7.41 -16.35
N SER A 310 1.41 -8.50 -16.40
CA SER A 310 1.35 -9.45 -15.28
C SER A 310 2.66 -10.20 -15.05
N GLU A 311 3.39 -10.55 -16.11
CA GLU A 311 4.77 -11.07 -16.01
C GLU A 311 5.68 -10.06 -15.31
N GLY A 312 5.63 -8.78 -15.70
CA GLY A 312 6.40 -7.72 -15.05
C GLY A 312 6.05 -7.54 -13.58
N ILE A 313 4.75 -7.55 -13.23
CA ILE A 313 4.29 -7.49 -11.84
C ILE A 313 4.82 -8.67 -11.02
N ALA A 314 4.75 -9.89 -11.57
CA ALA A 314 5.25 -11.08 -10.88
C ALA A 314 6.78 -11.04 -10.69
N ALA A 315 7.51 -10.47 -11.64
CA ALA A 315 8.96 -10.26 -11.54
C ALA A 315 9.37 -9.25 -10.46
N MET A 316 8.45 -8.38 -10.03
CA MET A 316 8.66 -7.48 -8.88
C MET A 316 8.48 -8.18 -7.52
N SER A 317 8.14 -9.47 -7.52
CA SER A 317 8.14 -10.32 -6.33
C SER A 317 9.55 -10.88 -6.09
N THR A 318 9.96 -10.92 -4.82
CA THR A 318 11.26 -11.48 -4.42
C THR A 318 11.11 -12.97 -4.07
N VAL A 319 11.70 -13.85 -4.89
CA VAL A 319 11.48 -15.32 -4.80
C VAL A 319 12.44 -16.02 -3.81
N GLU A 320 13.56 -15.42 -3.40
CA GLU A 320 14.53 -16.10 -2.54
C GLU A 320 14.44 -15.74 -1.05
N GLY A 321 14.25 -16.77 -0.21
CA GLY A 321 14.49 -16.72 1.23
C GLY A 321 13.21 -16.83 2.07
N ALA A 322 12.93 -18.02 2.59
CA ALA A 322 11.80 -18.31 3.46
C ALA A 322 11.49 -17.19 4.50
N SER A 323 10.37 -16.51 4.30
CA SER A 323 9.63 -15.65 5.25
C SER A 323 10.45 -14.65 6.09
N GLY A 324 11.58 -14.13 5.62
CA GLY A 324 12.35 -13.25 6.51
C GLY A 324 13.54 -12.50 5.95
N ASP A 325 13.62 -12.33 4.63
CA ASP A 325 14.49 -11.33 4.03
C ASP A 325 13.60 -10.16 3.58
N TRP A 326 14.08 -8.92 3.67
CA TRP A 326 13.34 -7.76 3.17
C TRP A 326 13.05 -7.93 1.66
N PRO A 327 11.85 -7.64 1.15
CA PRO A 327 10.67 -7.00 1.76
C PRO A 327 9.63 -7.98 2.33
N PHE A 328 10.07 -9.14 2.83
CA PHE A 328 9.26 -10.18 3.48
C PHE A 328 8.19 -10.81 2.58
N GLY A 329 8.51 -10.94 1.29
CA GLY A 329 7.64 -11.56 0.29
C GLY A 329 6.64 -10.61 -0.39
N ALA A 330 6.72 -9.30 -0.10
CA ALA A 330 5.93 -8.32 -0.82
C ALA A 330 6.27 -8.29 -2.31
N ILE A 331 5.27 -7.96 -3.13
CA ILE A 331 5.52 -7.45 -4.49
C ILE A 331 5.92 -5.97 -4.34
N MET A 332 7.09 -5.61 -4.87
CA MET A 332 7.57 -4.23 -4.80
C MET A 332 6.73 -3.32 -5.72
N PRO A 333 6.26 -2.16 -5.24
CA PRO A 333 5.30 -1.36 -6.01
C PRO A 333 5.88 -0.72 -7.27
N TRP A 334 7.18 -0.43 -7.28
CA TRP A 334 7.84 0.31 -8.35
C TRP A 334 9.32 -0.06 -8.47
N THR A 335 9.90 0.19 -9.65
CA THR A 335 11.26 -0.25 -10.00
C THR A 335 12.36 0.68 -9.48
N LYS A 336 12.00 1.87 -8.98
CA LYS A 336 12.97 2.93 -8.64
C LYS A 336 13.49 2.90 -7.21
N SER A 337 13.00 2.01 -6.35
CA SER A 337 13.56 1.83 -5.02
C SER A 337 13.32 0.42 -4.49
N PRO A 338 14.38 -0.38 -4.25
CA PRO A 338 14.27 -1.66 -3.54
C PRO A 338 13.97 -1.48 -2.04
N SER A 339 14.12 -0.25 -1.53
CA SER A 339 14.02 0.09 -0.11
C SER A 339 12.65 0.63 0.31
N LEU A 340 11.77 0.94 -0.65
CA LEU A 340 10.45 1.53 -0.42
C LEU A 340 9.35 0.57 -0.86
N TRP A 341 8.68 -0.03 0.12
CA TRP A 341 7.39 -0.67 -0.12
C TRP A 341 6.26 0.29 0.26
N HIS A 342 5.18 0.31 -0.52
CA HIS A 342 4.01 1.11 -0.25
C HIS A 342 2.70 0.47 -0.72
N ALA A 343 1.59 0.96 -0.17
CA ALA A 343 0.26 0.40 -0.36
C ALA A 343 -0.63 1.21 -1.33
N TRP A 344 -0.29 2.46 -1.66
CA TRP A 344 -1.01 3.21 -2.70
C TRP A 344 -0.83 2.55 -4.06
N GLY A 345 -1.93 2.33 -4.79
CA GLY A 345 -1.92 1.51 -6.01
C GLY A 345 -1.59 0.03 -5.76
N GLY A 346 -1.61 -0.43 -4.51
CA GLY A 346 -1.12 -1.74 -4.08
C GLY A 346 -2.00 -2.93 -4.47
N LEU A 347 -2.65 -2.90 -5.64
CA LEU A 347 -3.47 -3.99 -6.18
C LEU A 347 -2.66 -5.05 -6.93
N ALA A 348 -1.32 -4.94 -6.96
CA ALA A 348 -0.43 -5.89 -7.64
C ALA A 348 -0.68 -7.37 -7.31
N PRO A 349 -0.91 -7.79 -6.05
CA PRO A 349 -1.25 -9.19 -5.77
C PRO A 349 -2.62 -9.59 -6.32
N ALA A 350 -3.64 -8.72 -6.20
CA ALA A 350 -4.95 -8.96 -6.82
C ALA A 350 -4.85 -9.11 -8.34
N ALA A 351 -4.09 -8.23 -8.99
CA ALA A 351 -3.84 -8.25 -10.42
C ALA A 351 -3.15 -9.54 -10.87
N ALA A 352 -2.11 -9.99 -10.16
CA ALA A 352 -1.43 -11.25 -10.44
C ALA A 352 -2.34 -12.48 -10.24
N ALA A 353 -3.14 -12.50 -9.17
CA ALA A 353 -4.12 -13.56 -8.93
C ALA A 353 -5.18 -13.64 -10.04
N VAL A 354 -5.82 -12.52 -10.38
CA VAL A 354 -6.85 -12.47 -11.43
C VAL A 354 -6.26 -12.80 -12.80
N ALA A 355 -5.07 -12.27 -13.14
CA ALA A 355 -4.40 -12.57 -14.40
C ALA A 355 -4.06 -14.06 -14.52
N SER A 356 -3.67 -14.72 -13.41
CA SER A 356 -3.37 -16.16 -13.40
C SER A 356 -4.55 -17.01 -13.87
N GLU A 357 -5.78 -16.65 -13.50
CA GLU A 357 -6.98 -17.36 -13.92
C GLU A 357 -7.34 -17.07 -15.39
N VAL A 358 -7.23 -15.81 -15.81
CA VAL A 358 -7.57 -15.40 -17.19
C VAL A 358 -6.60 -15.98 -18.22
N LEU A 359 -5.31 -16.05 -17.85
CA LEU A 359 -4.25 -16.55 -18.72
C LEU A 359 -3.98 -18.06 -18.57
N ASP A 360 -4.56 -18.71 -17.55
CA ASP A 360 -4.24 -20.10 -17.15
C ASP A 360 -2.72 -20.26 -16.85
N ASP A 361 -2.17 -19.31 -16.09
CA ASP A 361 -0.75 -19.25 -15.74
C ASP A 361 -0.51 -19.27 -14.22
N PRO A 362 -0.22 -20.45 -13.61
CA PRO A 362 -0.01 -20.57 -12.17
C PRO A 362 1.29 -19.92 -11.68
N ALA A 363 2.23 -19.53 -12.56
CA ALA A 363 3.44 -18.84 -12.13
C ALA A 363 3.13 -17.43 -11.58
N LEU A 364 2.12 -16.76 -12.15
CA LEU A 364 1.66 -15.45 -11.68
C LEU A 364 1.05 -15.54 -10.27
N LEU A 365 0.30 -16.61 -9.99
CA LEU A 365 -0.36 -16.82 -8.71
C LEU A 365 0.63 -16.95 -7.55
N ALA A 366 1.83 -17.50 -7.79
CA ALA A 366 2.85 -17.70 -6.77
C ALA A 366 3.26 -16.37 -6.10
N ALA A 367 3.42 -15.30 -6.88
CA ALA A 367 3.75 -13.97 -6.38
C ALA A 367 2.63 -13.40 -5.50
N ALA A 368 1.37 -13.55 -5.91
CA ALA A 368 0.20 -13.12 -5.15
C ALA A 368 0.08 -13.87 -3.82
N VAL A 369 0.28 -15.19 -3.84
CA VAL A 369 0.25 -16.05 -2.64
C VAL A 369 1.34 -15.65 -1.66
N GLN A 370 2.56 -15.40 -2.13
CA GLN A 370 3.67 -15.00 -1.26
C GLN A 370 3.40 -13.67 -0.55
N ASP A 371 2.95 -12.64 -1.28
CA ASP A 371 2.61 -11.34 -0.71
C ASP A 371 1.46 -11.44 0.32
N THR A 372 0.39 -12.15 -0.05
CA THR A 372 -0.81 -12.20 0.78
C THR A 372 -0.70 -13.15 1.97
N ALA A 373 0.01 -14.28 1.84
CA ALA A 373 0.14 -15.28 2.90
C ALA A 373 1.30 -15.00 3.87
N GLN A 374 2.33 -14.26 3.44
CA GLN A 374 3.52 -14.00 4.26
C GLN A 374 3.65 -12.52 4.62
N PHE A 375 3.71 -11.63 3.63
CA PHE A 375 3.94 -10.21 3.87
C PHE A 375 2.75 -9.54 4.58
N THR A 376 1.52 -9.76 4.11
CA THR A 376 0.35 -9.08 4.69
C THR A 376 0.11 -9.41 6.18
N PRO A 377 0.22 -10.67 6.65
CA PRO A 377 0.20 -10.98 8.09
C PRO A 377 1.32 -10.31 8.87
N GLN A 378 2.53 -10.21 8.28
CA GLN A 378 3.67 -9.51 8.89
C GLN A 378 3.42 -7.99 9.01
N LEU A 379 2.80 -7.39 7.98
CA LEU A 379 2.37 -6.00 7.97
C LEU A 379 1.39 -5.73 9.12
N LEU A 380 0.34 -6.56 9.25
CA LEU A 380 -0.62 -6.45 10.37
C LEU A 380 0.07 -6.59 11.73
N ALA A 381 1.01 -7.53 11.87
CA ALA A 381 1.75 -7.74 13.11
C ALA A 381 2.71 -6.60 13.48
N ALA A 382 3.11 -5.78 12.51
CA ALA A 382 3.98 -4.62 12.73
C ALA A 382 3.22 -3.36 13.21
N GLY A 383 1.88 -3.37 13.21
CA GLY A 383 1.08 -2.21 13.64
C GLY A 383 -0.16 -1.92 12.80
N GLY A 384 -0.37 -2.69 11.73
CA GLY A 384 -1.52 -2.57 10.84
C GLY A 384 -1.11 -2.26 9.41
N PRO A 385 -2.09 -1.95 8.54
CA PRO A 385 -1.87 -1.67 7.12
C PRO A 385 -1.26 -0.28 6.91
N ASP A 386 -0.01 -0.10 7.32
CA ASP A 386 0.74 1.14 7.09
C ASP A 386 0.91 1.40 5.60
N ASN A 387 0.80 2.67 5.20
CA ASN A 387 0.79 3.04 3.79
C ASN A 387 2.16 2.92 3.11
N ALA A 388 3.26 2.96 3.86
CA ALA A 388 4.59 2.64 3.36
C ALA A 388 5.59 2.27 4.46
N TRP A 389 6.57 1.45 4.06
CA TRP A 389 7.78 1.11 4.79
C TRP A 389 9.01 1.54 4.00
N SER A 390 9.88 2.34 4.61
CA SER A 390 10.96 3.05 3.90
C SER A 390 12.30 3.07 4.65
N PRO A 391 13.00 1.93 4.84
CA PRO A 391 12.46 0.57 4.87
C PRO A 391 11.80 0.24 6.22
N THR A 392 11.74 1.20 7.15
CA THR A 392 11.06 1.01 8.44
C THR A 392 9.57 1.34 8.33
N PRO A 393 8.69 0.70 9.13
CA PRO A 393 7.29 1.10 9.23
C PRO A 393 7.15 2.55 9.73
N GLY A 394 6.51 3.42 8.94
CA GLY A 394 6.57 4.86 9.22
C GLY A 394 5.36 5.70 8.84
N GLU A 395 4.58 5.31 7.84
CA GLU A 395 3.51 6.17 7.32
C GLU A 395 2.15 6.05 8.02
N ALA A 396 1.26 6.97 7.66
CA ALA A 396 -0.15 6.92 8.04
C ALA A 396 -0.82 5.64 7.51
N GLN A 397 -1.97 5.29 8.08
CA GLN A 397 -2.86 4.26 7.55
C GLN A 397 -4.00 4.97 6.83
N ILE A 398 -4.23 4.66 5.56
CA ILE A 398 -5.27 5.28 4.73
C ILE A 398 -6.16 4.21 4.10
N ALA A 399 -7.40 4.58 3.77
CA ALA A 399 -8.38 3.65 3.22
C ALA A 399 -7.87 2.95 1.94
N TYR A 400 -7.08 3.64 1.10
CA TYR A 400 -6.46 3.05 -0.09
C TYR A 400 -5.63 1.82 0.28
N GLY A 401 -4.63 1.96 1.14
CA GLY A 401 -3.76 0.84 1.52
C GLY A 401 -4.51 -0.33 2.15
N VAL A 402 -5.55 -0.04 2.95
CA VAL A 402 -6.40 -1.09 3.56
C VAL A 402 -7.19 -1.84 2.50
N ASP A 403 -7.84 -1.11 1.59
CA ASP A 403 -8.61 -1.66 0.48
C ASP A 403 -7.77 -2.54 -0.45
N SER A 404 -6.61 -2.03 -0.87
CA SER A 404 -5.69 -2.77 -1.73
C SER A 404 -5.26 -4.11 -1.13
N ARG A 405 -5.01 -4.16 0.19
CA ARG A 405 -4.71 -5.41 0.89
C ARG A 405 -5.93 -6.32 1.01
N LEU A 406 -7.11 -5.78 1.32
CA LEU A 406 -8.34 -6.55 1.42
C LEU A 406 -8.70 -7.21 0.08
N GLN A 407 -8.74 -6.45 -1.01
CA GLN A 407 -9.05 -7.00 -2.34
C GLN A 407 -8.00 -8.03 -2.79
N SER A 408 -6.72 -7.78 -2.51
CA SER A 408 -5.63 -8.74 -2.78
C SER A 408 -5.79 -10.06 -2.05
N LEU A 409 -6.14 -10.02 -0.76
CA LEU A 409 -6.38 -11.22 0.04
C LEU A 409 -7.56 -12.03 -0.48
N VAL A 410 -8.66 -11.36 -0.85
CA VAL A 410 -9.87 -12.03 -1.37
C VAL A 410 -9.61 -12.63 -2.75
N ALA A 411 -9.07 -11.86 -3.69
CA ALA A 411 -8.76 -12.35 -5.03
C ALA A 411 -7.77 -13.53 -5.00
N THR A 412 -6.76 -13.48 -4.12
CA THR A 412 -5.79 -14.58 -3.98
C THR A 412 -6.41 -15.78 -3.27
N ALA A 413 -7.29 -15.57 -2.28
CA ALA A 413 -8.00 -16.67 -1.61
C ALA A 413 -8.83 -17.48 -2.62
N ASP A 414 -9.53 -16.79 -3.51
CA ASP A 414 -10.37 -17.40 -4.55
C ASP A 414 -9.52 -18.15 -5.58
N ALA A 415 -8.50 -17.49 -6.16
CA ALA A 415 -7.64 -18.09 -7.18
C ALA A 415 -6.78 -19.27 -6.66
N ALA A 416 -6.35 -19.23 -5.39
CA ALA A 416 -5.50 -20.27 -4.80
C ALA A 416 -6.27 -21.32 -3.97
N ASP A 417 -7.60 -21.20 -3.85
CA ASP A 417 -8.42 -21.98 -2.90
C ASP A 417 -7.84 -21.96 -1.48
N ALA A 418 -7.41 -20.77 -1.02
CA ALA A 418 -6.64 -20.58 0.21
C ALA A 418 -7.48 -19.87 1.29
N PRO A 419 -8.38 -20.60 1.99
CA PRO A 419 -9.35 -20.01 2.91
C PRO A 419 -8.73 -19.30 4.11
N GLY A 420 -7.47 -19.59 4.46
CA GLY A 420 -6.76 -18.88 5.53
C GLY A 420 -6.59 -17.39 5.25
N LEU A 421 -6.50 -17.00 3.98
CA LEU A 421 -6.36 -15.59 3.58
C LEU A 421 -7.62 -14.78 3.93
N LEU A 422 -8.81 -15.39 3.96
CA LEU A 422 -10.04 -14.72 4.39
C LEU A 422 -10.04 -14.38 5.89
N ASN A 423 -9.34 -15.17 6.71
CA ASN A 423 -9.17 -14.84 8.13
C ASN A 423 -8.29 -13.60 8.32
N VAL A 424 -7.24 -13.48 7.50
CA VAL A 424 -6.37 -12.29 7.46
C VAL A 424 -7.16 -11.09 6.91
N ALA A 425 -7.97 -11.30 5.87
CA ALA A 425 -8.83 -10.28 5.28
C ALA A 425 -9.83 -9.69 6.29
N ALA A 426 -10.41 -10.52 7.15
CA ALA A 426 -11.31 -10.07 8.22
C ALA A 426 -10.61 -9.12 9.20
N ILE A 427 -9.36 -9.41 9.58
CA ILE A 427 -8.56 -8.56 10.46
C ILE A 427 -8.18 -7.25 9.75
N THR A 428 -7.79 -7.32 8.48
CA THR A 428 -7.50 -6.13 7.64
C THR A 428 -8.73 -5.22 7.55
N ALA A 429 -9.90 -5.78 7.21
CA ALA A 429 -11.16 -5.05 7.10
C ALA A 429 -11.64 -4.47 8.44
N GLY A 430 -11.28 -5.10 9.56
CA GLY A 430 -11.54 -4.60 10.92
C GLY A 430 -11.01 -3.18 11.16
N TRP A 431 -10.02 -2.73 10.39
CA TRP A 431 -9.52 -1.34 10.41
C TRP A 431 -10.65 -0.31 10.24
N TYR A 432 -11.60 -0.56 9.33
CA TYR A 432 -12.74 0.33 9.10
C TYR A 432 -13.66 0.46 10.32
N PHE A 433 -13.70 -0.55 11.18
CA PHE A 433 -14.61 -0.64 12.32
C PHE A 433 -13.95 -0.37 13.68
N GLY A 434 -12.69 0.07 13.68
CA GLY A 434 -11.96 0.50 14.88
C GLY A 434 -10.76 -0.35 15.26
N ALA A 435 -10.46 -1.45 14.55
CA ALA A 435 -9.22 -2.22 14.74
C ALA A 435 -8.02 -1.54 14.05
N ASN A 436 -7.77 -0.30 14.46
CA ASN A 436 -6.72 0.56 13.97
C ASN A 436 -6.07 1.30 15.15
N ARG A 437 -4.97 2.01 14.90
CA ARG A 437 -4.19 2.69 15.95
C ARG A 437 -4.94 3.81 16.68
N SER A 438 -6.02 4.36 16.11
CA SER A 438 -6.87 5.36 16.79
C SER A 438 -7.91 4.74 17.71
N GLY A 439 -8.28 3.46 17.48
CA GLY A 439 -9.38 2.80 18.16
C GLY A 439 -10.78 3.34 17.79
N LEU A 440 -10.86 4.21 16.78
CA LEU A 440 -12.10 4.82 16.29
C LEU A 440 -12.47 4.23 14.92
N PRO A 441 -13.77 4.08 14.60
CA PRO A 441 -14.19 3.70 13.26
C PRO A 441 -13.65 4.66 12.20
N ALA A 442 -13.19 4.08 11.09
CA ALA A 442 -12.70 4.82 9.93
C ALA A 442 -13.75 4.93 8.81
N TYR A 443 -14.86 4.19 8.91
CA TYR A 443 -15.99 4.24 7.99
C TYR A 443 -17.32 4.35 8.76
N ASP A 444 -18.25 5.15 8.24
CA ASP A 444 -19.62 5.24 8.72
C ASP A 444 -20.63 4.65 7.71
N PRO A 445 -21.19 3.45 7.96
CA PRO A 445 -22.13 2.81 7.03
C PRO A 445 -23.47 3.57 6.92
N ALA A 446 -23.81 4.46 7.85
CA ALA A 446 -25.05 5.22 7.80
C ALA A 446 -24.99 6.38 6.79
N THR A 447 -23.80 6.91 6.54
CA THR A 447 -23.59 8.08 5.67
C THR A 447 -22.73 7.78 4.44
N GLY A 448 -21.93 6.72 4.48
CA GLY A 448 -20.94 6.40 3.46
C GLY A 448 -19.65 7.20 3.58
N THR A 449 -19.46 8.01 4.64
CA THR A 449 -18.23 8.77 4.83
C THR A 449 -17.09 7.88 5.32
N ALA A 450 -15.87 8.24 4.94
CA ALA A 450 -14.65 7.58 5.36
C ALA A 450 -13.62 8.63 5.79
N ILE A 451 -12.86 8.34 6.84
CA ILE A 451 -11.76 9.23 7.22
C ILE A 451 -10.64 9.16 6.19
N ASP A 452 -9.93 10.27 6.03
CA ASP A 452 -8.83 10.38 5.06
C ASP A 452 -7.62 9.54 5.47
N GLY A 453 -7.34 9.47 6.77
CA GLY A 453 -6.23 8.66 7.28
C GLY A 453 -6.01 8.74 8.78
N ILE A 454 -5.12 7.87 9.26
CA ILE A 454 -4.71 7.77 10.65
C ILE A 454 -3.18 7.84 10.73
N GLU A 455 -2.70 8.91 11.32
CA GLU A 455 -1.29 9.23 11.51
C GLU A 455 -0.59 8.22 12.42
N ARG A 456 0.74 8.13 12.36
CA ARG A 456 1.52 7.17 13.17
C ARG A 456 1.27 7.27 14.68
N ASP A 457 0.98 8.47 15.17
CA ASP A 457 0.68 8.76 16.57
C ASP A 457 -0.80 8.49 16.95
N GLY A 458 -1.62 8.03 16.01
CA GLY A 458 -3.04 7.74 16.19
C GLY A 458 -3.97 8.93 15.95
N ARG A 459 -3.46 10.11 15.58
CA ARG A 459 -4.33 11.24 15.18
C ARG A 459 -5.10 10.89 13.91
N VAL A 460 -6.37 11.26 13.87
CA VAL A 460 -7.27 11.01 12.75
C VAL A 460 -7.40 12.28 11.90
N ASN A 461 -7.19 12.16 10.59
CA ASN A 461 -7.63 13.15 9.62
C ASN A 461 -9.10 12.86 9.27
N THR A 462 -10.01 13.73 9.69
CA THR A 462 -11.46 13.50 9.58
C THR A 462 -12.08 13.97 8.26
N ASN A 463 -11.28 14.50 7.34
CA ASN A 463 -11.73 14.79 5.97
C ASN A 463 -12.20 13.50 5.27
N SER A 464 -13.00 13.64 4.21
CA SER A 464 -13.61 12.50 3.49
C SER A 464 -13.70 12.82 2.01
N GLY A 465 -12.53 12.97 1.35
CA GLY A 465 -12.45 13.22 -0.08
C GLY A 465 -12.84 12.02 -0.93
N ALA A 466 -12.71 12.15 -2.26
CA ALA A 466 -13.06 11.07 -3.19
C ALA A 466 -12.23 9.81 -2.93
N GLU A 467 -10.90 9.92 -2.84
CA GLU A 467 -10.01 8.76 -2.65
C GLU A 467 -10.41 7.90 -1.43
N SER A 468 -10.50 8.52 -0.24
CA SER A 468 -10.84 7.80 0.99
C SER A 468 -12.24 7.18 0.95
N THR A 469 -13.20 7.91 0.38
CA THR A 469 -14.58 7.42 0.19
C THR A 469 -14.64 6.24 -0.77
N ILE A 470 -14.00 6.35 -1.93
CA ILE A 470 -13.99 5.34 -2.99
C ILE A 470 -13.36 4.04 -2.50
N HIS A 471 -12.20 4.09 -1.85
CA HIS A 471 -11.53 2.89 -1.36
C HIS A 471 -12.25 2.24 -0.17
N ALA A 472 -12.89 3.04 0.70
CA ALA A 472 -13.81 2.47 1.68
C ALA A 472 -14.99 1.74 1.01
N LEU A 473 -15.56 2.30 -0.07
CA LEU A 473 -16.65 1.67 -0.81
C LEU A 473 -16.22 0.39 -1.55
N PHE A 474 -15.01 0.34 -2.13
CA PHE A 474 -14.48 -0.92 -2.68
C PHE A 474 -14.37 -2.02 -1.64
N SER A 475 -13.90 -1.66 -0.43
CA SER A 475 -13.87 -2.59 0.68
C SER A 475 -15.26 -3.03 1.10
N MET A 476 -16.23 -2.12 1.20
CA MET A 476 -17.61 -2.48 1.56
C MET A 476 -18.29 -3.35 0.50
N LEU A 477 -18.07 -3.07 -0.79
CA LEU A 477 -18.54 -3.91 -1.90
C LEU A 477 -17.93 -5.31 -1.86
N THR A 478 -16.65 -5.41 -1.50
CA THR A 478 -15.97 -6.69 -1.30
C THR A 478 -16.59 -7.45 -0.12
N LEU A 479 -16.86 -6.78 1.01
CA LEU A 479 -17.51 -7.42 2.16
C LEU A 479 -18.96 -7.83 1.85
N ASP A 480 -19.74 -6.99 1.18
CA ASP A 480 -21.13 -7.28 0.82
C ASP A 480 -21.26 -8.48 -0.13
N ALA A 481 -20.29 -8.69 -1.02
CA ALA A 481 -20.20 -9.88 -1.88
C ALA A 481 -19.77 -11.16 -1.12
N HIS A 482 -19.15 -11.04 0.07
CA HIS A 482 -18.66 -12.17 0.87
C HIS A 482 -19.24 -12.16 2.31
N PRO A 483 -20.50 -12.64 2.52
CA PRO A 483 -21.21 -12.51 3.80
C PRO A 483 -20.50 -13.09 5.03
N GLU A 484 -19.78 -14.20 4.89
CA GLU A 484 -19.02 -14.81 6.00
C GLU A 484 -17.82 -13.95 6.39
N LEU A 485 -17.07 -13.44 5.41
CA LEU A 485 -15.96 -12.51 5.61
C LEU A 485 -16.46 -11.20 6.25
N LYS A 486 -17.58 -10.66 5.76
CA LYS A 486 -18.24 -9.50 6.36
C LYS A 486 -18.61 -9.70 7.81
N ALA A 487 -19.23 -10.83 8.15
CA ALA A 487 -19.58 -11.13 9.53
C ALA A 487 -18.33 -11.24 10.42
N ALA A 488 -17.24 -11.83 9.91
CA ALA A 488 -15.96 -11.91 10.61
C ALA A 488 -15.33 -10.53 10.81
N ALA A 489 -15.32 -9.67 9.79
CA ALA A 489 -14.79 -8.31 9.85
C ALA A 489 -15.55 -7.42 10.84
N LEU A 490 -16.89 -7.46 10.82
CA LEU A 490 -17.74 -6.76 11.80
C LEU A 490 -17.58 -7.31 13.24
N GLY A 491 -17.08 -8.55 13.37
CA GLY A 491 -16.69 -9.16 14.62
C GLY A 491 -15.43 -8.55 15.24
N VAL A 492 -14.67 -7.76 14.49
CA VAL A 492 -13.40 -7.14 14.87
C VAL A 492 -13.59 -5.61 14.94
N SER A 493 -13.52 -5.05 16.15
CA SER A 493 -13.73 -3.61 16.39
C SER A 493 -12.58 -2.92 17.11
N ALA A 494 -11.55 -3.65 17.54
CA ALA A 494 -10.37 -3.08 18.15
C ALA A 494 -9.15 -4.02 18.05
N THR A 495 -7.98 -3.42 17.90
CA THR A 495 -6.68 -4.10 18.06
C THR A 495 -6.25 -3.98 19.51
N VAL A 496 -6.16 -5.11 20.21
CA VAL A 496 -5.79 -5.17 21.63
C VAL A 496 -4.28 -5.11 21.82
N GLY A 497 -3.53 -5.67 20.88
CA GLY A 497 -2.08 -5.60 20.91
C GLY A 497 -1.43 -6.28 19.72
N THR A 498 -0.28 -5.75 19.34
CA THR A 498 0.63 -6.32 18.35
C THR A 498 1.95 -6.69 19.02
N HIS A 499 2.59 -7.73 18.51
CA HIS A 499 3.96 -8.10 18.85
C HIS A 499 4.61 -8.58 17.56
N GLY A 500 5.29 -7.68 16.86
CA GLY A 500 5.88 -7.96 15.55
C GLY A 500 7.18 -7.20 15.35
N LEU A 501 7.41 -6.75 14.10
CA LEU A 501 8.59 -5.97 13.75
C LEU A 501 8.74 -4.75 14.66
N SER A 502 9.97 -4.50 15.09
CA SER A 502 10.32 -3.31 15.88
C SER A 502 11.63 -2.72 15.39
N VAL A 503 11.74 -1.41 15.48
CA VAL A 503 12.91 -0.65 15.06
C VAL A 503 13.66 -0.18 16.30
N VAL A 504 14.98 -0.36 16.30
CA VAL A 504 15.87 0.19 17.33
C VAL A 504 16.94 1.03 16.65
N GLU A 505 16.83 2.34 16.79
CA GLU A 505 17.70 3.31 16.10
C GLU A 505 19.17 3.12 16.46
N ALA A 506 20.05 3.23 15.47
CA ALA A 506 21.48 3.03 15.66
C ALA A 506 22.09 4.08 16.60
N GLU A 507 21.63 5.33 16.52
CA GLU A 507 22.09 6.45 17.34
C GLU A 507 21.70 6.35 18.82
N SER A 508 20.81 5.41 19.17
CA SER A 508 20.54 5.06 20.57
C SER A 508 21.69 4.24 21.22
N GLY A 509 22.60 3.71 20.40
CA GLY A 509 23.69 2.83 20.81
C GLY A 509 24.94 3.55 21.35
N ALA A 510 25.76 2.80 22.07
CA ALA A 510 27.10 3.23 22.48
C ALA A 510 28.12 2.90 21.38
N LEU A 511 28.81 3.90 20.85
CA LEU A 511 29.74 3.76 19.74
C LEU A 511 31.20 4.07 20.12
N THR A 512 32.14 3.47 19.39
CA THR A 512 33.57 3.81 19.42
C THR A 512 34.09 3.96 18.00
N GLY A 513 34.85 5.00 17.70
CA GLY A 513 35.42 5.20 16.36
C GLY A 513 34.40 5.62 15.31
N GLY A 514 33.41 6.44 15.68
CA GLY A 514 32.39 6.96 14.78
C GLY A 514 31.66 8.17 15.37
N THR A 515 30.56 8.58 14.74
CA THR A 515 29.68 9.66 15.20
C THR A 515 28.23 9.38 14.80
N VAL A 516 27.28 10.04 15.48
CA VAL A 516 25.91 10.19 14.99
C VAL A 516 25.86 11.36 14.01
N VAL A 517 25.12 11.20 12.92
CA VAL A 517 24.91 12.21 11.88
C VAL A 517 23.42 12.48 11.74
N THR A 518 23.03 13.75 11.74
CA THR A 518 21.69 14.21 11.36
C THR A 518 21.80 14.85 9.99
N PRO A 519 21.33 14.19 8.91
CA PRO A 519 21.33 14.77 7.58
C PRO A 519 20.39 15.98 7.49
N GLN A 520 20.52 16.77 6.42
CA GLN A 520 19.61 17.88 6.16
C GLN A 520 18.17 17.41 5.91
N SER A 521 18.03 16.23 5.30
CA SER A 521 16.76 15.55 5.05
C SER A 521 16.89 14.10 5.49
N ALA A 522 15.82 13.55 6.06
CA ALA A 522 15.73 12.11 6.31
C ALA A 522 15.57 11.32 5.00
N TRP A 523 14.99 11.94 3.97
CA TRP A 523 14.83 11.36 2.64
C TRP A 523 16.18 11.29 1.90
N THR A 524 16.55 10.09 1.45
CA THR A 524 17.77 9.84 0.66
C THR A 524 17.59 10.11 -0.83
N GLY A 525 16.34 10.18 -1.31
CA GLY A 525 15.98 10.01 -2.72
C GLY A 525 15.17 8.73 -2.94
N GLU A 526 15.30 7.74 -2.06
CA GLU A 526 14.70 6.40 -2.26
C GLU A 526 14.15 5.78 -0.99
N ALA A 527 14.66 6.19 0.16
CA ALA A 527 14.33 5.67 1.47
C ALA A 527 14.43 6.76 2.54
N ASN A 528 13.95 6.49 3.74
CA ASN A 528 14.08 7.39 4.88
C ASN A 528 15.05 6.82 5.92
N TRP A 529 15.99 7.67 6.38
CA TRP A 529 16.69 7.44 7.63
C TRP A 529 15.67 7.43 8.78
N SER A 530 15.54 6.29 9.44
CA SER A 530 14.69 6.15 10.62
C SER A 530 15.14 7.12 11.71
N GLY A 531 14.18 7.72 12.42
CA GLY A 531 14.47 8.77 13.40
C GLY A 531 15.10 10.06 12.82
N GLY A 532 15.40 10.13 11.52
CA GLY A 532 16.07 11.25 10.87
C GLY A 532 17.56 11.37 11.20
N ALA A 533 18.20 10.28 11.64
CA ALA A 533 19.63 10.23 11.96
C ALA A 533 20.22 8.86 11.64
N TYR A 534 21.55 8.78 11.59
CA TYR A 534 22.27 7.50 11.45
C TYR A 534 23.61 7.55 12.17
N VAL A 535 24.25 6.39 12.32
CA VAL A 535 25.61 6.25 12.84
C VAL A 535 26.60 6.06 11.70
N ASP A 536 27.62 6.92 11.65
CA ASP A 536 28.78 6.80 10.77
C ASP A 536 29.97 6.22 11.56
N LEU A 537 30.38 4.99 11.26
CA LEU A 537 31.54 4.34 11.88
C LEU A 537 32.72 4.31 10.92
N ALA A 538 33.92 4.61 11.43
CA ALA A 538 35.17 4.36 10.72
C ALA A 538 35.61 2.90 10.85
N ALA A 539 36.57 2.48 10.01
CA ALA A 539 37.21 1.18 10.09
C ALA A 539 37.75 0.89 11.51
N GLY A 540 37.42 -0.29 12.04
CA GLY A 540 37.72 -0.69 13.43
C GLY A 540 36.75 -0.13 14.47
N GLY A 541 35.73 0.62 14.04
CA GLY A 541 34.67 1.14 14.89
C GLY A 541 33.73 0.05 15.42
N THR A 542 33.05 0.35 16.52
CA THR A 542 32.04 -0.55 17.10
C THR A 542 30.79 0.21 17.48
N LEU A 543 29.64 -0.45 17.37
CA LEU A 543 28.34 0.06 17.80
C LEU A 543 27.64 -1.00 18.65
N ARG A 544 27.19 -0.61 19.84
CA ARG A 544 26.51 -1.47 20.81
C ARG A 544 25.11 -0.94 21.07
N ILE A 545 24.11 -1.68 20.60
CA ILE A 545 22.70 -1.28 20.65
C ILE A 545 21.99 -2.14 21.70
N THR A 546 21.26 -1.49 22.61
CA THR A 546 20.37 -2.19 23.54
C THR A 546 19.05 -2.46 22.83
N VAL A 547 18.66 -3.72 22.75
CA VAL A 547 17.40 -4.14 22.13
C VAL A 547 16.44 -4.69 23.20
N PRO A 548 15.11 -4.61 23.00
CA PRO A 548 14.14 -5.18 23.93
C PRO A 548 14.43 -6.66 24.23
N ALA A 549 14.05 -7.16 25.39
CA ALA A 549 14.05 -8.61 25.64
C ALA A 549 12.77 -9.24 25.09
N ASP A 550 12.83 -10.52 24.76
CA ASP A 550 11.73 -11.34 24.27
C ASP A 550 11.75 -12.73 24.94
N ASP A 551 10.66 -13.49 24.86
CA ASP A 551 10.62 -14.87 25.32
C ASP A 551 11.08 -15.88 24.24
N GLN A 552 11.28 -15.42 23.00
CA GLN A 552 11.66 -16.21 21.83
C GLN A 552 12.82 -15.61 21.06
N ALA A 553 13.47 -16.42 20.23
CA ALA A 553 14.49 -15.93 19.32
C ALA A 553 13.90 -14.96 18.28
N ARG A 554 14.74 -14.06 17.76
CA ARG A 554 14.37 -13.00 16.82
C ARG A 554 15.36 -12.92 15.67
N ARG A 555 14.90 -12.70 14.45
CA ARG A 555 15.77 -12.25 13.35
C ARG A 555 16.16 -10.79 13.60
N VAL A 556 17.36 -10.44 13.17
CA VAL A 556 17.90 -9.09 13.28
C VAL A 556 18.35 -8.69 11.89
N HIS A 557 17.90 -7.53 11.42
CA HIS A 557 18.26 -6.96 10.14
C HIS A 557 18.87 -5.58 10.39
N PRO A 558 20.20 -5.46 10.46
CA PRO A 558 20.83 -4.16 10.44
C PRO A 558 20.45 -3.42 9.16
N ILE A 559 19.97 -2.20 9.31
CA ILE A 559 19.65 -1.31 8.20
C ILE A 559 20.94 -0.56 7.86
N VAL A 560 21.49 -0.87 6.69
CA VAL A 560 22.80 -0.39 6.25
C VAL A 560 22.59 0.46 5.01
N ASN A 561 23.21 1.64 4.97
CA ASN A 561 23.34 2.37 3.72
C ASN A 561 24.56 1.85 2.96
N GLN A 562 24.29 0.97 2.00
CA GLN A 562 25.32 0.40 1.14
C GLN A 562 25.66 1.42 0.05
N VAL A 563 26.89 1.92 0.08
CA VAL A 563 27.42 2.68 -1.05
C VAL A 563 27.59 1.78 -2.28
N VAL A 564 27.59 2.38 -3.48
CA VAL A 564 27.76 1.71 -4.79
C VAL A 564 28.96 0.76 -4.79
N ASP A 565 30.14 1.26 -4.42
CA ASP A 565 31.37 0.48 -4.44
C ASP A 565 31.45 -0.50 -3.26
N PRO A 566 32.04 -1.70 -3.43
CA PRO A 566 32.29 -2.62 -2.33
C PRO A 566 33.06 -1.94 -1.18
N SER A 567 32.51 -2.03 0.04
CA SER A 567 33.13 -1.45 1.24
C SER A 567 33.01 -2.43 2.39
N GLY A 568 34.09 -3.18 2.67
CA GLY A 568 34.27 -4.03 3.85
C GLY A 568 33.04 -4.80 4.35
N THR A 569 33.03 -5.11 5.64
CA THR A 569 31.94 -5.80 6.32
C THR A 569 31.78 -5.32 7.76
N THR A 570 30.56 -5.46 8.28
CA THR A 570 30.27 -5.34 9.71
C THR A 570 29.94 -6.72 10.27
N THR A 571 30.69 -7.17 11.28
CA THR A 571 30.39 -8.40 12.02
C THR A 571 29.48 -8.10 13.20
N TRP A 572 28.38 -8.84 13.30
CA TRP A 572 27.35 -8.67 14.31
C TRP A 572 27.37 -9.81 15.32
N THR A 573 27.29 -9.46 16.60
CA THR A 573 27.37 -10.42 17.72
C THR A 573 26.40 -10.08 18.84
N THR A 574 26.10 -11.05 19.70
CA THR A 574 25.39 -10.78 20.95
C THR A 574 26.29 -10.05 21.94
N GLY A 575 25.66 -9.33 22.87
CA GLY A 575 26.32 -8.86 24.08
C GLY A 575 26.97 -9.94 24.93
N ARG A 576 27.90 -9.56 25.82
CA ARG A 576 28.48 -10.48 26.81
C ARG A 576 27.53 -10.59 28.01
N GLU A 577 27.00 -11.78 28.26
CA GLU A 577 25.91 -12.04 29.25
C GLU A 577 26.14 -11.57 30.70
N ARG A 578 27.35 -11.15 31.09
CA ARG A 578 27.68 -10.49 32.37
C ARG A 578 28.93 -9.66 32.19
N ALA A 579 28.95 -8.40 32.65
CA ALA A 579 30.12 -7.51 32.80
C ALA A 579 31.48 -8.10 32.34
N GLY A 580 31.66 -8.26 31.03
CA GLY A 580 32.88 -8.76 30.40
C GLY A 580 33.20 -10.28 30.43
N LYS A 581 32.41 -11.15 31.08
CA LYS A 581 32.75 -12.58 31.35
C LYS A 581 31.90 -13.65 30.65
N GLY A 582 30.93 -13.28 29.79
CA GLY A 582 30.17 -14.24 28.96
C GLY A 582 30.78 -14.45 27.57
N LYS A 583 30.48 -15.58 26.92
CA LYS A 583 30.79 -15.78 25.48
C LYS A 583 29.82 -14.91 24.66
N SER A 584 30.35 -14.13 23.74
CA SER A 584 29.57 -13.47 22.71
C SER A 584 29.33 -14.49 21.57
N ALA A 585 28.11 -14.57 21.07
CA ALA A 585 27.75 -15.41 19.94
C ALA A 585 27.71 -14.56 18.66
N VAL A 586 28.22 -15.09 17.56
CA VAL A 586 28.14 -14.42 16.26
C VAL A 586 26.73 -14.57 15.72
N LEU A 587 26.14 -13.46 15.31
CA LEU A 587 24.82 -13.40 14.67
C LEU A 587 24.94 -13.42 13.14
N GLY A 588 26.00 -12.82 12.59
CA GLY A 588 26.24 -12.80 11.15
C GLY A 588 27.14 -11.64 10.73
N THR A 589 27.13 -11.34 9.43
CA THR A 589 27.85 -10.20 8.83
C THR A 589 26.96 -9.51 7.82
N THR A 590 27.11 -8.19 7.69
CA THR A 590 26.52 -7.39 6.60
C THR A 590 27.62 -6.77 5.75
N ALA A 591 27.39 -6.60 4.46
CA ALA A 591 28.25 -5.77 3.60
C ALA A 591 28.00 -4.29 3.91
N ASN A 592 29.03 -3.44 3.93
CA ASN A 592 28.86 -2.00 4.16
C ASN A 592 28.76 -1.19 2.86
N GLY A 593 28.91 -1.84 1.72
CA GLY A 593 28.79 -1.26 0.39
C GLY A 593 28.57 -2.38 -0.63
N GLY A 594 28.76 -2.06 -1.90
CA GLY A 594 28.49 -2.97 -3.00
C GLY A 594 26.99 -3.09 -3.28
N ALA A 595 26.26 -1.96 -3.21
CA ALA A 595 24.88 -1.92 -3.68
C ALA A 595 24.81 -2.40 -5.13
N GLY A 596 25.71 -1.91 -5.99
CA GLY A 596 25.71 -2.22 -7.41
C GLY A 596 25.53 -0.95 -8.23
N GLU A 597 25.30 -1.11 -9.53
CA GLU A 597 25.01 0.04 -10.39
C GLU A 597 23.66 0.65 -10.02
N GLN A 598 23.62 1.96 -9.79
CA GLN A 598 22.40 2.71 -9.45
C GLN A 598 21.27 2.45 -10.46
N GLY A 599 21.57 2.57 -11.75
CA GLY A 599 20.60 2.38 -12.83
C GLY A 599 19.43 3.37 -12.76
N VAL A 600 18.20 2.89 -12.59
CA VAL A 600 16.96 3.70 -12.63
C VAL A 600 16.56 4.32 -11.29
N THR A 601 17.28 4.03 -10.22
CA THR A 601 16.98 4.58 -8.89
C THR A 601 17.42 6.04 -8.77
N GLU A 602 16.81 6.83 -7.88
CA GLU A 602 17.01 8.29 -7.81
C GLU A 602 18.34 8.71 -7.15
N ALA A 603 18.91 7.86 -6.30
CA ALA A 603 20.10 8.12 -5.50
C ALA A 603 21.12 6.97 -5.62
N PRO A 604 22.42 7.25 -5.53
CA PRO A 604 23.41 6.18 -5.59
C PRO A 604 23.47 5.37 -4.30
N GLY A 605 23.28 4.05 -4.42
CA GLY A 605 23.35 3.11 -3.31
C GLY A 605 22.05 3.01 -2.53
N GLN A 606 21.95 2.03 -1.65
CA GLN A 606 20.66 1.59 -1.09
C GLN A 606 20.66 1.53 0.44
N LEU A 607 19.54 1.91 1.05
CA LEU A 607 19.30 1.82 2.49
C LEU A 607 18.41 0.60 2.80
N LEU A 608 19.03 -0.55 3.06
CA LEU A 608 18.32 -1.83 3.17
C LEU A 608 18.47 -2.53 4.52
N PRO A 609 17.41 -3.18 5.04
CA PRO A 609 17.52 -4.16 6.11
C PRO A 609 18.19 -5.44 5.60
N LEU A 610 19.37 -5.77 6.12
CA LEU A 610 20.14 -6.95 5.69
C LEU A 610 20.03 -8.09 6.71
N PRO A 611 19.52 -9.28 6.35
CA PRO A 611 19.29 -10.38 7.30
C PRO A 611 20.60 -10.93 7.87
N LEU A 612 20.65 -11.12 9.19
CA LEU A 612 21.73 -11.89 9.82
C LEU A 612 21.45 -13.39 9.77
N THR A 613 22.50 -14.19 9.61
CA THR A 613 22.41 -15.66 9.43
C THR A 613 21.93 -16.42 10.67
N SER A 614 22.06 -15.83 11.86
CA SER A 614 21.64 -16.44 13.12
C SER A 614 20.73 -15.50 13.91
N THR A 615 19.71 -16.08 14.54
CA THR A 615 18.75 -15.35 15.36
C THR A 615 19.36 -14.87 16.68
N LEU A 616 18.93 -13.70 17.15
CA LEU A 616 19.16 -13.20 18.49
C LEU A 616 18.33 -14.01 19.52
N PRO A 617 18.94 -14.66 20.53
CA PRO A 617 18.20 -15.41 21.54
C PRO A 617 17.23 -14.53 22.34
N GLY A 618 16.09 -15.07 22.80
CA GLY A 618 15.00 -14.24 23.36
C GLY A 618 15.40 -13.33 24.52
N ARG A 619 16.29 -13.77 25.41
CA ARG A 619 16.70 -12.93 26.56
C ARG A 619 17.89 -12.02 26.29
N SER A 620 18.48 -12.09 25.09
CA SER A 620 19.59 -11.23 24.72
C SER A 620 19.07 -9.82 24.46
N THR A 621 19.60 -8.84 25.19
CA THR A 621 19.17 -7.44 25.11
C THR A 621 20.20 -6.53 24.45
N GLU A 622 21.19 -7.12 23.76
CA GLU A 622 22.30 -6.36 23.22
C GLU A 622 22.82 -6.99 21.94
N VAL A 623 22.97 -6.16 20.91
CA VAL A 623 23.57 -6.46 19.61
C VAL A 623 24.78 -5.55 19.43
N VAL A 624 25.90 -6.11 19.00
CA VAL A 624 27.16 -5.40 18.81
C VAL A 624 27.67 -5.60 17.39
N GLY A 625 27.77 -4.51 16.64
CA GLY A 625 28.40 -4.44 15.32
C GLY A 625 29.85 -3.96 15.43
N SER A 626 30.76 -4.65 14.77
CA SER A 626 32.17 -4.26 14.63
C SER A 626 32.54 -4.23 13.15
N THR A 627 32.98 -3.09 12.64
CA THR A 627 33.25 -2.89 11.21
C THR A 627 34.75 -2.92 10.90
N ASP A 628 35.12 -3.48 9.76
CA ASP A 628 36.49 -3.42 9.22
C ASP A 628 36.73 -2.25 8.24
N ALA A 629 35.65 -1.56 7.84
CA ALA A 629 35.65 -0.43 6.91
C ALA A 629 34.71 0.69 7.40
N ALA A 630 34.59 1.77 6.63
CA ALA A 630 33.58 2.78 6.91
C ALA A 630 32.17 2.23 6.65
N VAL A 631 31.19 2.58 7.48
CA VAL A 631 29.79 2.16 7.34
C VAL A 631 28.83 3.19 7.93
N GLN A 632 27.69 3.36 7.27
CA GLN A 632 26.57 4.13 7.77
C GLN A 632 25.44 3.16 8.15
N LEU A 633 25.00 3.25 9.40
CA LEU A 633 24.02 2.36 10.02
C LEU A 633 22.83 3.17 10.51
N ASP A 634 21.63 2.85 10.03
CA ASP A 634 20.39 3.55 10.37
C ASP A 634 19.76 3.00 11.65
N ALA A 635 19.41 1.73 11.65
CA ALA A 635 18.75 1.06 12.77
C ALA A 635 18.98 -0.45 12.75
N LEU A 636 18.46 -1.13 13.77
CA LEU A 636 18.20 -2.57 13.72
C LEU A 636 16.70 -2.80 13.58
N LEU A 637 16.30 -3.51 12.54
CA LEU A 637 14.96 -4.05 12.40
C LEU A 637 14.90 -5.45 13.02
N ILE A 638 14.16 -5.58 14.13
CA ILE A 638 14.06 -6.79 14.94
C ILE A 638 12.72 -7.47 14.66
N GLN A 639 12.77 -8.73 14.22
CA GLN A 639 11.58 -9.53 13.89
C GLN A 639 11.49 -10.75 14.83
N PRO A 640 10.47 -10.85 15.69
CA PRO A 640 10.16 -12.08 16.41
C PRO A 640 9.93 -13.24 15.45
N LEU A 641 10.43 -14.44 15.78
CA LEU A 641 10.16 -15.63 14.96
C LEU A 641 8.67 -15.94 14.88
N ILE A 642 7.92 -15.69 15.96
CA ILE A 642 6.46 -15.74 15.99
C ILE A 642 5.92 -14.38 16.40
N SER A 643 5.37 -13.66 15.42
CA SER A 643 4.68 -12.39 15.63
C SER A 643 3.21 -12.63 15.97
N THR A 644 2.53 -11.65 16.59
CA THR A 644 1.10 -11.77 16.91
C THR A 644 0.32 -10.48 16.68
N VAL A 645 -0.92 -10.62 16.22
CA VAL A 645 -1.96 -9.57 16.25
C VAL A 645 -3.11 -10.10 17.10
N THR A 646 -3.48 -9.39 18.15
CA THR A 646 -4.66 -9.72 18.96
C THR A 646 -5.74 -8.68 18.72
N VAL A 647 -6.91 -9.15 18.32
CA VAL A 647 -8.09 -8.32 18.07
C VAL A 647 -9.25 -8.74 18.96
N THR A 648 -10.18 -7.82 19.17
CA THR A 648 -11.43 -8.04 19.91
C THR A 648 -12.60 -7.36 19.22
N GLY A 649 -13.81 -7.73 19.61
CA GLY A 649 -15.06 -7.14 19.12
C GLY A 649 -16.25 -8.05 19.44
N PRO A 650 -17.39 -7.88 18.74
CA PRO A 650 -18.59 -8.68 18.96
C PRO A 650 -18.38 -10.20 18.81
N ALA A 651 -17.41 -10.64 18.00
CA ALA A 651 -17.06 -12.05 17.85
C ALA A 651 -16.21 -12.61 19.02
N GLY A 652 -15.74 -11.72 19.92
CA GLY A 652 -14.82 -12.05 21.01
C GLY A 652 -13.35 -11.87 20.65
N ASP A 653 -12.49 -12.25 21.57
CA ASP A 653 -11.04 -12.10 21.40
C ASP A 653 -10.49 -13.19 20.48
N SER A 654 -9.66 -12.79 19.51
CA SER A 654 -8.85 -13.72 18.72
C SER A 654 -7.42 -13.21 18.54
N THR A 655 -6.48 -14.13 18.38
CA THR A 655 -5.07 -13.83 18.14
C THR A 655 -4.61 -14.56 16.87
N LEU A 656 -4.06 -13.79 15.92
CA LEU A 656 -3.31 -14.32 14.78
C LEU A 656 -1.84 -14.46 15.18
N PHE A 657 -1.29 -15.66 15.09
CA PHE A 657 0.13 -15.94 15.20
C PHE A 657 0.73 -16.01 13.79
N VAL A 658 1.85 -15.35 13.53
CA VAL A 658 2.49 -15.24 12.22
C VAL A 658 3.93 -15.74 12.33
N SER A 659 4.31 -16.68 11.48
CA SER A 659 5.65 -17.28 11.49
C SER A 659 6.59 -16.59 10.52
N ALA A 660 7.70 -16.08 11.06
CA ALA A 660 8.89 -15.72 10.30
C ALA A 660 9.95 -16.84 10.32
N ASP A 661 9.62 -18.01 10.90
CA ASP A 661 10.53 -19.14 11.01
C ASP A 661 10.38 -20.10 9.82
N THR A 662 11.49 -20.73 9.47
CA THR A 662 11.58 -21.79 8.45
C THR A 662 11.22 -23.17 9.00
N ALA A 663 10.99 -23.26 10.31
CA ALA A 663 10.58 -24.47 11.00
C ALA A 663 9.23 -24.30 11.70
N ASP A 664 8.47 -25.39 11.77
CA ASP A 664 7.24 -25.44 12.54
C ASP A 664 7.51 -25.14 14.02
N SER A 665 6.61 -24.39 14.63
CA SER A 665 6.71 -23.90 16.00
C SER A 665 5.51 -24.30 16.86
N GLU A 666 5.74 -24.41 18.16
CA GLU A 666 4.68 -24.62 19.16
C GLU A 666 4.77 -23.55 20.25
N ARG A 667 3.71 -22.75 20.42
CA ARG A 667 3.61 -21.74 21.49
C ARG A 667 2.66 -22.22 22.57
N ARG A 668 3.03 -22.04 23.84
CA ARG A 668 2.12 -22.28 24.96
C ARG A 668 1.41 -21.00 25.33
N ILE A 669 0.09 -21.08 25.47
CA ILE A 669 -0.74 -19.96 25.90
C ILE A 669 -1.61 -20.38 27.08
N ASP A 670 -1.97 -19.42 27.92
CA ASP A 670 -2.91 -19.67 29.02
C ASP A 670 -4.34 -19.78 28.47
N VAL A 671 -5.04 -20.85 28.86
CA VAL A 671 -6.45 -21.05 28.48
C VAL A 671 -7.32 -20.53 29.62
N PRO A 672 -8.21 -19.54 29.39
CA PRO A 672 -9.07 -19.02 30.43
C PRO A 672 -9.94 -20.11 31.07
N ARG A 673 -10.20 -19.97 32.38
CA ARG A 673 -10.98 -20.95 33.12
C ARG A 673 -12.38 -21.11 32.52
N GLY A 674 -12.79 -22.35 32.24
CA GLY A 674 -14.10 -22.66 31.66
C GLY A 674 -14.17 -22.47 30.14
N LYS A 675 -13.06 -22.13 29.50
CA LYS A 675 -12.92 -22.06 28.05
C LYS A 675 -12.12 -23.24 27.50
N GLN A 676 -12.24 -23.47 26.20
CA GLN A 676 -11.37 -24.34 25.41
C GLN A 676 -10.65 -23.52 24.33
N LEU A 677 -9.43 -23.93 24.01
CA LEU A 677 -8.64 -23.37 22.92
C LEU A 677 -9.15 -23.89 21.59
N VAL A 678 -9.48 -23.01 20.66
CA VAL A 678 -9.73 -23.32 19.25
C VAL A 678 -8.66 -22.65 18.40
N GLN A 679 -8.17 -23.36 17.38
CA GLN A 679 -7.17 -22.85 16.47
C GLN A 679 -7.43 -23.32 15.04
N GLN A 680 -7.09 -22.48 14.08
CA GLN A 680 -7.02 -22.78 12.66
C GLN A 680 -5.62 -22.43 12.17
N ALA A 681 -4.85 -23.45 11.79
CA ALA A 681 -3.48 -23.29 11.32
C ALA A 681 -3.43 -23.41 9.79
N PHE A 682 -2.68 -22.50 9.19
CA PHE A 682 -2.48 -22.39 7.75
C PHE A 682 -0.97 -22.38 7.45
N ASP A 683 -0.57 -22.96 6.33
CA ASP A 683 0.81 -22.93 5.88
C ASP A 683 1.17 -21.59 5.19
N ALA A 684 2.39 -21.51 4.65
CA ALA A 684 2.92 -20.32 3.98
C ALA A 684 2.22 -19.96 2.65
N THR A 685 1.18 -20.72 2.26
CA THR A 685 0.30 -20.46 1.12
C THR A 685 -1.14 -20.18 1.52
N GLY A 686 -1.43 -20.12 2.83
CA GLY A 686 -2.79 -19.92 3.34
C GLY A 686 -3.66 -21.18 3.32
N GLN A 687 -3.07 -22.35 3.03
CA GLN A 687 -3.77 -23.63 2.97
C GLN A 687 -3.94 -24.26 4.36
N PRO A 688 -5.09 -24.88 4.67
CA PRO A 688 -5.30 -25.52 5.97
C PRO A 688 -4.31 -26.64 6.26
N VAL A 689 -3.69 -26.61 7.43
CA VAL A 689 -2.84 -27.71 7.90
C VAL A 689 -3.73 -28.82 8.46
N ALA A 690 -3.78 -29.96 7.74
CA ALA A 690 -4.67 -31.10 7.96
C ALA A 690 -4.70 -31.69 9.40
N ASP A 691 -3.70 -31.37 10.22
CA ASP A 691 -3.48 -31.92 11.56
C ASP A 691 -3.59 -30.87 12.70
N SER A 692 -4.19 -29.70 12.45
CA SER A 692 -4.33 -28.60 13.43
C SER A 692 -5.09 -28.95 14.73
N GLN A 693 -5.72 -30.14 14.81
CA GLN A 693 -6.27 -30.71 16.06
C GLN A 693 -5.21 -31.24 17.06
N ARG A 694 -4.10 -30.52 17.29
CA ARG A 694 -3.12 -30.88 18.35
C ARG A 694 -3.09 -29.93 19.55
N GLY A 695 -4.15 -29.13 19.74
CA GLY A 695 -4.44 -28.53 21.04
C GLY A 695 -5.15 -29.54 21.96
N LYS A 696 -4.44 -30.22 22.87
CA LYS A 696 -5.10 -30.93 23.99
C LYS A 696 -5.73 -29.87 24.92
N GLY A 697 -6.92 -29.39 24.57
CA GLY A 697 -7.70 -28.38 25.28
C GLY A 697 -8.27 -28.85 26.62
N ASP A 698 -7.42 -29.36 27.53
CA ASP A 698 -7.85 -29.75 28.88
C ASP A 698 -6.82 -29.46 29.99
N LYS A 699 -5.72 -28.74 29.67
CA LYS A 699 -4.76 -28.23 30.65
C LYS A 699 -4.83 -26.70 30.68
N ARG A 700 -4.57 -26.08 31.84
CA ARG A 700 -4.53 -24.62 32.01
C ARG A 700 -3.58 -23.89 31.04
N ALA A 701 -2.66 -24.63 30.42
CA ALA A 701 -1.83 -24.19 29.30
C ALA A 701 -2.21 -24.99 28.04
N GLY A 702 -2.60 -24.28 26.98
CA GLY A 702 -2.86 -24.78 25.64
C GLY A 702 -1.60 -24.73 24.78
N LYS A 703 -1.63 -25.42 23.62
CA LYS A 703 -0.55 -25.45 22.63
C LYS A 703 -1.11 -24.95 21.31
N VAL A 704 -0.50 -23.91 20.77
CA VAL A 704 -0.76 -23.37 19.43
C VAL A 704 0.34 -23.90 18.52
N PHE A 705 -0.05 -24.62 17.47
CA PHE A 705 0.85 -25.03 16.41
C PHE A 705 0.90 -23.93 15.37
N ILE A 706 2.10 -23.56 14.91
CA ILE A 706 2.28 -22.58 13.83
C ILE A 706 3.21 -23.22 12.79
N ALA A 707 2.75 -23.32 11.55
CA ALA A 707 3.56 -23.85 10.45
C ALA A 707 4.69 -22.89 10.08
N ALA A 708 5.80 -23.42 9.56
CA ALA A 708 6.87 -22.63 8.97
C ALA A 708 6.32 -21.65 7.90
N GLY A 709 6.68 -20.37 8.00
CA GLY A 709 6.22 -19.29 7.12
C GLY A 709 4.71 -19.04 7.07
N GLY A 710 3.90 -19.81 7.82
CA GLY A 710 2.45 -19.72 7.83
C GLY A 710 1.91 -18.90 8.99
N PHE A 711 0.61 -19.01 9.22
CA PHE A 711 -0.07 -18.31 10.31
C PHE A 711 -1.13 -19.18 10.96
N THR A 712 -1.54 -18.82 12.18
CA THR A 712 -2.54 -19.57 12.94
C THR A 712 -3.43 -18.62 13.70
N GLN A 713 -4.74 -18.67 13.43
CA GLN A 713 -5.71 -17.91 14.20
C GLN A 713 -6.21 -18.74 15.38
N VAL A 714 -6.33 -18.09 16.53
CA VAL A 714 -6.70 -18.70 17.80
C VAL A 714 -7.81 -17.91 18.48
N TRP A 715 -8.78 -18.59 19.07
CA TRP A 715 -9.81 -17.99 19.93
C TRP A 715 -10.25 -18.95 21.04
N PHE A 716 -11.13 -18.46 21.93
CA PHE A 716 -11.59 -19.21 23.10
C PHE A 716 -13.11 -19.39 23.15
N GLU A 717 -13.55 -20.64 23.14
CA GLU A 717 -14.98 -20.99 23.24
C GLU A 717 -15.36 -21.47 24.64
N ALA A 718 -16.63 -21.33 25.02
CA ALA A 718 -17.13 -21.95 26.25
C ALA A 718 -17.02 -23.47 26.16
N ARG A 719 -16.55 -24.10 27.24
CA ARG A 719 -16.55 -25.57 27.33
C ARG A 719 -18.00 -26.07 27.38
N LYS A 720 -18.35 -26.97 26.46
CA LYS A 720 -19.64 -27.68 26.47
C LYS A 720 -19.73 -28.69 27.60
#